data_AF-A0A927RUI1-F1
#
_entry.id   AF-A0A927RUI1-F1
#
_cell.length_a   1.000
_cell.length_b   1.000
_cell.length_c   1.000
_cell.angle_alpha   90.00
_cell.angle_beta   90.00
_cell.angle_gamma   90.00
#
_symmetry.space_group_name_H-M   'P 1'
#
loop_
_entity.id
_entity.type
_entity.pdbx_description
1 polymer ?
#
loop_
_entity_poly.entity_id
_entity_poly.type
_entity_poly.pdbx_seq_one_letter_code
_entity_poly.pdbx_strand_id
1 'polypeptide(L)'
;MKLKKLITFLVTSAMLCGTLIMGSAFSACSNKGDGGSETEQSSTSGDSSSSEGNEDIPSASDNKISLVSPKSGTSVKILDEEIKAYLAATTPTEALQILETYAKTNKGGISTTLSWKSNKSSFYTIYIADNEQFVDAKEYMVSGFISSLEINNLIPATTYYWKVKGNKKEDVSEVRTFKTEDCGVRYITAEGGANIRDLGGWTTGNGQTVNYGLLYRGNMLNGFNGGAMLTEEGINTFVNELGIKTEIDLRTIGVDNGGQTTNWFGEDLQYIQAPLNQFTTILDYNSWQNLPDEQKQPVAKNADGSWRYDYKNYSVTSLKTIFDCLGDENNYPIYFHCNAGADRTGTLAFLINGLLGVEYDGLVKDFEMTSFSAYSGKRYRSNVTDGTFDDSGVYQNNENNFVAFDALYRAILENYDAGTRNISIAIENYLTDYIGVSHETIANIKSILLKGTASQGTIVIENRQDVLLANGGGVSLGDIEYNEVKSIFIGGISLGTDLSNLDVSAIYDSEKQTSTIWGERELNVTVSKDGVEQRVIVPVRIITRVINTAAEIQEMSEAREELKGYYMLGADIEVSYYGFGKKLYGTFDGNGHTLTHGWLPGNGLFGSLANGSCVKDLTVDLNYSNGTGAKYQAVLAGDCIGALIENVTVNYKSGEDSTYWQYDSYDSMGFIVRGDLVNTTFRNVEINAKDAVGGEYKELGAVLGSRFGTGNVFENFVLNAAKIDSFARNKDGVALNMEDYAGVSGRIVADSLEENVMRATRKQVKIFLGERYENASVKSVYMNDVKLEEYDYIDGELIFPNNEKYYLYLDKLFTVECEIGGVTVIVKANVADDAQRVTLNNIEYFDMQAASNTISLSLGEDYAGYNAKYIQLGSTEMGNDMSAIDISSMKADKNLHGYKEFVVLAEKDGQMICFTVPVCLVTKYIGSMSEFTSALTANAWTTASTVYGYYRLSGNIGSEDDALSSYSASVFDDNLAPWTA
;
A
#
# COMPACT_ATOMS: atom_id res chain seq x y z
N MET A 1 22.72 -17.27 17.68
CA MET A 1 22.40 -18.54 16.99
C MET A 1 23.07 -18.70 15.60
N LYS A 2 23.88 -17.73 15.11
CA LYS A 2 24.42 -17.70 13.74
C LYS A 2 25.76 -18.46 13.50
N LEU A 3 26.46 -18.95 14.52
CA LEU A 3 27.77 -19.62 14.33
C LEU A 3 27.72 -21.16 14.29
N LYS A 4 26.61 -21.78 14.73
CA LYS A 4 26.45 -23.25 14.74
C LYS A 4 25.96 -23.85 13.41
N LYS A 5 25.34 -23.06 12.51
CA LYS A 5 24.91 -23.54 11.18
C LYS A 5 26.04 -23.59 10.14
N LEU A 6 27.11 -22.83 10.33
CA LEU A 6 28.25 -22.79 9.39
C LEU A 6 29.17 -24.03 9.52
N ILE A 7 29.22 -24.65 10.70
CA ILE A 7 30.11 -25.81 10.96
C ILE A 7 29.45 -27.14 10.55
N THR A 8 28.12 -27.23 10.53
CA THR A 8 27.41 -28.41 10.01
C THR A 8 27.49 -28.49 8.47
N PHE A 9 27.54 -27.35 7.78
CA PHE A 9 27.59 -27.28 6.31
C PHE A 9 28.89 -27.82 5.70
N LEU A 10 30.04 -27.62 6.37
CA LEU A 10 31.34 -28.12 5.90
C LEU A 10 31.49 -29.66 6.00
N VAL A 11 30.62 -30.35 6.75
CA VAL A 11 30.73 -31.80 6.95
C VAL A 11 29.76 -32.59 6.07
N THR A 12 28.63 -32.01 5.63
CA THR A 12 27.66 -32.69 4.75
C THR A 12 28.01 -32.63 3.26
N SER A 13 28.69 -31.59 2.78
CA SER A 13 29.09 -31.49 1.35
C SER A 13 30.16 -32.50 0.94
N ALA A 14 30.87 -33.12 1.89
CA ALA A 14 31.87 -34.16 1.61
C ALA A 14 31.28 -35.57 1.44
N MET A 15 30.02 -35.81 1.86
CA MET A 15 29.43 -37.16 1.86
C MET A 15 28.45 -37.44 0.71
N LEU A 16 27.93 -36.43 -0.02
CA LEU A 16 26.94 -36.67 -1.08
C LEU A 16 27.52 -36.85 -2.50
N CYS A 17 28.80 -36.56 -2.74
CA CYS A 17 29.43 -36.81 -4.05
C CYS A 17 29.68 -38.30 -4.37
N GLY A 18 29.32 -39.23 -3.48
CA GLY A 18 29.60 -40.66 -3.63
C GLY A 18 28.47 -41.53 -4.19
N THR A 19 27.25 -41.02 -4.34
CA THR A 19 26.09 -41.87 -4.68
C THR A 19 25.09 -41.14 -5.59
N LEU A 20 25.42 -41.00 -6.88
CA LEU A 20 24.43 -40.78 -7.97
C LEU A 20 25.11 -40.89 -9.34
N ILE A 21 25.83 -41.98 -9.59
CA ILE A 21 26.12 -42.46 -10.95
C ILE A 21 25.92 -43.97 -10.95
N MET A 22 24.67 -44.42 -10.93
CA MET A 22 24.24 -45.72 -11.44
C MET A 22 22.71 -45.78 -11.39
N GLY A 23 22.07 -45.57 -12.54
CA GLY A 23 20.63 -45.69 -12.67
C GLY A 23 20.17 -45.50 -14.11
N SER A 24 19.68 -46.60 -14.71
CA SER A 24 18.88 -46.70 -15.93
C SER A 24 19.50 -46.28 -17.27
N ALA A 25 20.19 -47.23 -17.89
CA ALA A 25 19.83 -47.64 -19.25
C ALA A 25 19.99 -49.16 -19.34
N PHE A 26 18.89 -49.91 -19.41
CA PHE A 26 18.78 -51.17 -20.17
C PHE A 26 17.36 -51.75 -20.10
N SER A 27 16.67 -51.70 -21.25
CA SER A 27 15.69 -52.67 -21.73
C SER A 27 15.49 -52.32 -23.23
N ALA A 28 15.56 -53.19 -24.23
CA ALA A 28 15.48 -54.63 -24.28
C ALA A 28 16.08 -55.20 -25.60
N CYS A 29 16.21 -56.53 -25.63
CA CYS A 29 16.19 -57.45 -26.78
C CYS A 29 17.48 -57.73 -27.59
N SER A 30 18.11 -58.88 -27.30
CA SER A 30 17.92 -60.16 -28.05
C SER A 30 19.20 -61.00 -28.22
N ASN A 31 18.98 -62.32 -28.26
CA ASN A 31 19.81 -63.42 -28.75
C ASN A 31 20.93 -64.04 -27.87
N LYS A 32 20.58 -65.25 -27.38
CA LYS A 32 21.26 -66.55 -27.51
C LYS A 32 22.80 -66.59 -27.56
N GLY A 33 23.32 -67.25 -26.51
CA GLY A 33 24.19 -68.42 -26.61
C GLY A 33 25.67 -68.16 -26.84
N ASP A 34 26.51 -68.46 -25.85
CA ASP A 34 27.31 -69.68 -25.92
C ASP A 34 27.90 -70.03 -24.55
N GLY A 35 28.06 -71.32 -24.31
CA GLY A 35 28.69 -71.86 -23.11
C GLY A 35 30.07 -72.44 -23.41
N GLY A 36 30.81 -72.72 -22.32
CA GLY A 36 32.01 -73.56 -22.31
C GLY A 36 33.29 -72.75 -22.14
N SER A 37 33.85 -72.65 -20.93
CA SER A 37 34.70 -73.65 -20.25
C SER A 37 36.13 -73.63 -20.81
N GLU A 38 37.22 -73.74 -20.06
CA GLU A 38 37.39 -74.37 -18.75
C GLU A 38 38.74 -73.92 -18.14
N THR A 39 38.70 -73.72 -16.82
CA THR A 39 39.69 -74.07 -15.78
C THR A 39 41.21 -74.12 -16.07
N GLU A 40 41.99 -73.53 -15.16
CA GLU A 40 42.64 -74.33 -14.10
C GLU A 40 43.06 -73.48 -12.87
N GLN A 41 43.02 -74.12 -11.71
CA GLN A 41 43.04 -73.59 -10.35
C GLN A 41 44.42 -73.58 -9.69
N SER A 42 44.52 -72.75 -8.63
CA SER A 42 45.29 -72.95 -7.38
C SER A 42 46.80 -72.69 -7.44
N SER A 43 47.32 -71.57 -6.90
CA SER A 43 47.66 -71.28 -5.47
C SER A 43 48.79 -72.21 -4.94
N THR A 44 49.92 -71.76 -4.38
CA THR A 44 50.19 -70.67 -3.42
C THR A 44 51.70 -70.31 -3.33
N SER A 45 51.98 -69.03 -3.09
CA SER A 45 53.07 -68.37 -2.32
C SER A 45 54.53 -68.88 -2.34
N GLY A 46 55.44 -67.96 -2.69
CA GLY A 46 56.87 -68.01 -2.36
C GLY A 46 57.52 -66.64 -2.58
N ASP A 47 58.14 -66.11 -1.52
CA ASP A 47 58.71 -64.77 -1.38
C ASP A 47 60.18 -64.69 -1.87
N SER A 48 60.64 -63.46 -2.12
CA SER A 48 62.04 -63.00 -2.31
C SER A 48 62.79 -63.32 -3.63
N SER A 49 63.07 -62.27 -4.41
CA SER A 49 64.43 -61.70 -4.56
C SER A 49 64.56 -60.84 -5.82
N SER A 50 65.12 -59.65 -5.59
CA SER A 50 65.79 -58.71 -6.49
C SER A 50 66.12 -59.16 -7.92
N SER A 51 65.73 -58.35 -8.91
CA SER A 51 66.71 -57.78 -9.84
C SER A 51 66.14 -56.51 -10.50
N GLU A 52 67.00 -55.49 -10.51
CA GLU A 52 66.77 -54.15 -11.04
C GLU A 52 66.42 -54.18 -12.53
N GLY A 53 65.44 -53.36 -12.91
CA GLY A 53 65.01 -53.17 -14.29
C GLY A 53 64.33 -51.82 -14.46
N ASN A 54 65.17 -50.78 -14.50
CA ASN A 54 64.94 -49.43 -15.05
C ASN A 54 63.59 -48.75 -14.76
N GLU A 55 63.63 -47.82 -13.81
CA GLU A 55 62.69 -46.72 -13.72
C GLU A 55 62.79 -45.84 -14.98
N ASP A 56 61.75 -45.87 -15.81
CA ASP A 56 61.45 -44.72 -16.68
C ASP A 56 60.89 -43.60 -15.77
N ILE A 57 61.77 -42.66 -15.43
CA ILE A 57 61.45 -41.40 -14.78
C ILE A 57 60.50 -40.63 -15.72
N PRO A 58 59.26 -40.26 -15.29
CA PRO A 58 58.42 -39.38 -16.08
C PRO A 58 59.08 -38.01 -16.19
N SER A 59 59.31 -37.55 -17.42
CA SER A 59 59.83 -36.21 -17.69
C SER A 59 58.96 -35.13 -17.06
N ALA A 60 59.58 -34.04 -16.60
CA ALA A 60 58.98 -32.92 -15.87
C ALA A 60 57.91 -32.07 -16.61
N SER A 61 57.25 -32.58 -17.65
CA SER A 61 56.20 -31.90 -18.43
C SER A 61 54.76 -32.20 -17.99
N ASP A 62 54.53 -33.16 -17.09
CA ASP A 62 53.17 -33.61 -16.69
C ASP A 62 52.50 -32.77 -15.58
N ASN A 63 53.07 -31.61 -15.22
CA ASN A 63 52.62 -30.82 -14.06
C ASN A 63 51.83 -29.55 -14.38
N LYS A 64 51.60 -29.20 -15.65
CA LYS A 64 50.93 -27.95 -16.03
C LYS A 64 49.50 -28.21 -16.53
N ILE A 65 48.52 -27.49 -15.99
CA ILE A 65 47.15 -27.49 -16.55
C ILE A 65 47.19 -26.92 -17.96
N SER A 66 46.65 -27.68 -18.93
CA SER A 66 46.52 -27.24 -20.32
C SER A 66 45.05 -27.27 -20.74
N LEU A 67 44.55 -26.17 -21.30
CA LEU A 67 43.15 -26.10 -21.74
C LEU A 67 42.94 -26.96 -23.01
N VAL A 68 41.76 -27.55 -23.18
CA VAL A 68 41.44 -28.46 -24.30
C VAL A 68 40.40 -27.83 -25.22
N SER A 69 39.21 -27.52 -24.70
CA SER A 69 38.10 -26.92 -25.44
C SER A 69 37.42 -25.85 -24.58
N PRO A 70 36.92 -24.75 -25.16
CA PRO A 70 37.03 -24.36 -26.58
C PRO A 70 38.48 -24.03 -26.99
N LYS A 71 38.77 -24.13 -28.29
CA LYS A 71 40.06 -23.67 -28.84
C LYS A 71 40.05 -22.14 -28.87
N SER A 72 41.22 -21.52 -28.74
CA SER A 72 41.29 -20.05 -28.74
C SER A 72 40.72 -19.46 -30.04
N GLY A 73 39.82 -18.49 -29.93
CA GLY A 73 39.19 -17.81 -31.06
C GLY A 73 38.06 -18.57 -31.75
N THR A 74 37.60 -19.71 -31.23
CA THR A 74 36.43 -20.42 -31.82
C THR A 74 35.12 -19.76 -31.43
N SER A 75 34.14 -19.81 -32.35
CA SER A 75 32.74 -19.52 -32.02
C SER A 75 32.07 -20.77 -31.45
N VAL A 76 31.38 -20.64 -30.31
CA VAL A 76 30.58 -21.71 -29.68
C VAL A 76 29.10 -21.44 -29.90
N LYS A 77 28.32 -22.51 -30.01
CA LYS A 77 26.86 -22.42 -30.13
C LYS A 77 26.24 -22.33 -28.74
N ILE A 78 25.18 -21.55 -28.61
CA ILE A 78 24.45 -21.32 -27.35
C ILE A 78 22.93 -21.43 -27.53
N LEU A 79 22.45 -21.65 -28.76
CA LEU A 79 21.03 -21.84 -29.05
C LEU A 79 20.78 -23.08 -29.94
N ASP A 80 19.67 -23.77 -29.69
CA ASP A 80 19.19 -24.87 -30.55
C ASP A 80 19.01 -24.42 -32.02
N GLU A 81 19.34 -25.31 -32.96
CA GLU A 81 19.28 -25.03 -34.40
C GLU A 81 17.84 -24.75 -34.87
N GLU A 82 16.83 -25.36 -34.22
CA GLU A 82 15.43 -25.15 -34.58
C GLU A 82 14.94 -23.73 -34.25
N ILE A 83 15.38 -23.18 -33.12
CA ILE A 83 15.05 -21.79 -32.76
C ILE A 83 15.80 -20.84 -33.70
N LYS A 84 17.08 -21.14 -34.01
CA LYS A 84 17.83 -20.33 -34.99
C LYS A 84 17.18 -20.34 -36.37
N ALA A 85 16.68 -21.50 -36.82
CA ALA A 85 15.93 -21.59 -38.07
C ALA A 85 14.66 -20.71 -38.03
N TYR A 86 13.94 -20.71 -36.90
CA TYR A 86 12.76 -19.86 -36.72
C TYR A 86 13.12 -18.35 -36.72
N LEU A 87 14.17 -17.95 -36.01
CA LEU A 87 14.64 -16.56 -35.99
C LEU A 87 15.12 -16.09 -37.37
N ALA A 88 15.69 -16.99 -38.17
CA ALA A 88 16.15 -16.74 -39.53
C ALA A 88 15.03 -16.80 -40.59
N ALA A 89 13.83 -17.26 -40.24
CA ALA A 89 12.71 -17.32 -41.17
C ALA A 89 12.35 -15.90 -41.64
N THR A 90 12.14 -15.76 -42.95
CA THR A 90 11.87 -14.47 -43.60
C THR A 90 10.42 -14.31 -44.03
N THR A 91 9.66 -15.42 -44.05
CA THR A 91 8.24 -15.42 -44.40
C THR A 91 7.40 -16.06 -43.28
N PRO A 92 6.13 -15.64 -43.13
CA PRO A 92 5.23 -16.26 -42.15
C PRO A 92 5.02 -17.77 -42.36
N THR A 93 5.02 -18.25 -43.62
CA THR A 93 4.86 -19.68 -43.94
C THR A 93 6.07 -20.51 -43.49
N GLU A 94 7.30 -20.03 -43.71
CA GLU A 94 8.51 -20.69 -43.22
C GLU A 94 8.50 -20.77 -41.69
N ALA A 95 8.17 -19.66 -41.03
CA ALA A 95 8.08 -19.58 -39.58
C ALA A 95 7.03 -20.59 -39.04
N LEU A 96 5.84 -20.62 -39.65
CA LEU A 96 4.77 -21.55 -39.28
C LEU A 96 5.20 -23.01 -39.43
N GLN A 97 5.84 -23.40 -40.53
CA GLN A 97 6.30 -24.77 -40.74
C GLN A 97 7.26 -25.24 -39.64
N ILE A 98 8.18 -24.36 -39.22
CA ILE A 98 9.13 -24.64 -38.13
C ILE A 98 8.38 -24.79 -36.81
N LEU A 99 7.45 -23.88 -36.50
CA LEU A 99 6.61 -23.95 -35.30
C LEU A 99 5.77 -25.23 -35.27
N GLU A 100 5.14 -25.62 -36.37
CA GLU A 100 4.32 -26.85 -36.42
C GLU A 100 5.16 -28.12 -36.23
N THR A 101 6.41 -28.12 -36.71
CA THR A 101 7.33 -29.26 -36.59
C THR A 101 7.87 -29.38 -35.17
N TYR A 102 8.21 -28.27 -34.52
CA TYR A 102 9.01 -28.26 -33.28
C TYR A 102 8.29 -27.67 -32.06
N ALA A 103 7.01 -27.30 -32.17
CA ALA A 103 6.24 -26.87 -31.00
C ALA A 103 6.21 -27.97 -29.93
N LYS A 104 6.29 -27.55 -28.66
CA LYS A 104 6.27 -28.41 -27.47
C LYS A 104 7.44 -29.42 -27.39
N THR A 105 8.60 -29.11 -27.98
CA THR A 105 9.78 -30.01 -27.97
C THR A 105 10.90 -29.60 -27.01
N ASN A 106 10.68 -28.59 -26.16
CA ASN A 106 11.63 -28.05 -25.18
C ASN A 106 12.97 -27.62 -25.79
N LYS A 107 12.93 -26.97 -26.95
CA LYS A 107 14.10 -26.29 -27.52
C LYS A 107 14.42 -25.02 -26.75
N GLY A 108 15.69 -24.69 -26.65
CA GLY A 108 16.15 -23.53 -25.89
C GLY A 108 17.65 -23.30 -25.98
N GLY A 109 18.22 -22.83 -24.86
CA GLY A 109 19.65 -22.58 -24.72
C GLY A 109 20.43 -23.89 -24.61
N ILE A 110 21.63 -23.90 -25.17
CA ILE A 110 22.56 -25.04 -25.08
C ILE A 110 23.84 -24.63 -24.32
N SER A 111 24.41 -25.57 -23.58
CA SER A 111 25.61 -25.34 -22.78
C SER A 111 26.88 -25.34 -23.64
N THR A 112 27.93 -24.68 -23.14
CA THR A 112 29.29 -24.76 -23.66
C THR A 112 30.18 -25.51 -22.69
N THR A 113 30.81 -26.59 -23.14
CA THR A 113 31.77 -27.36 -22.35
C THR A 113 33.16 -26.70 -22.33
N LEU A 114 33.60 -26.26 -21.15
CA LEU A 114 35.01 -25.93 -20.88
C LEU A 114 35.73 -27.21 -20.43
N SER A 115 36.85 -27.57 -21.04
CA SER A 115 37.62 -28.77 -20.65
C SER A 115 39.12 -28.52 -20.61
N TRP A 116 39.83 -29.20 -19.71
CA TRP A 116 41.26 -29.08 -19.49
C TRP A 116 41.90 -30.45 -19.22
N LYS A 117 43.20 -30.56 -19.41
CA LYS A 117 43.94 -31.75 -18.96
C LYS A 117 44.25 -31.62 -17.48
N SER A 118 43.92 -32.65 -16.71
CA SER A 118 44.23 -32.73 -15.29
C SER A 118 45.74 -32.79 -15.08
N ASN A 119 46.26 -31.98 -14.17
CA ASN A 119 47.62 -32.09 -13.65
C ASN A 119 47.62 -32.82 -12.28
N LYS A 120 46.52 -33.50 -11.95
CA LYS A 120 46.29 -34.20 -10.66
C LYS A 120 46.23 -33.25 -9.46
N SER A 121 45.74 -32.02 -9.62
CA SER A 121 45.33 -31.16 -8.51
C SER A 121 44.08 -31.73 -7.83
N SER A 122 43.92 -31.52 -6.51
CA SER A 122 42.79 -32.10 -5.76
C SER A 122 41.48 -31.34 -5.96
N PHE A 123 41.56 -30.09 -6.44
CA PHE A 123 40.44 -29.31 -6.93
C PHE A 123 40.94 -28.34 -8.01
N TYR A 124 40.01 -27.83 -8.82
CA TYR A 124 40.24 -26.77 -9.80
C TYR A 124 39.26 -25.63 -9.56
N THR A 125 39.75 -24.40 -9.70
CA THR A 125 38.93 -23.19 -9.82
C THR A 125 38.99 -22.71 -11.26
N ILE A 126 37.83 -22.66 -11.90
CA ILE A 126 37.64 -22.19 -13.27
C ILE A 126 37.17 -20.74 -13.17
N TYR A 127 37.90 -19.84 -13.83
CA TYR A 127 37.55 -18.44 -13.95
C TYR A 127 37.04 -18.20 -15.37
N ILE A 128 35.89 -17.54 -15.51
CA ILE A 128 35.37 -17.06 -16.79
C ILE A 128 34.90 -15.61 -16.66
N ALA A 129 35.26 -14.77 -17.61
CA ALA A 129 34.88 -13.37 -17.67
C ALA A 129 34.64 -12.96 -19.12
N ASP A 130 33.82 -11.95 -19.35
CA ASP A 130 33.63 -11.31 -20.67
C ASP A 130 34.67 -10.21 -20.95
N ASN A 131 35.66 -10.07 -20.07
CA ASN A 131 36.72 -9.07 -20.14
C ASN A 131 38.09 -9.69 -19.84
N GLU A 132 39.13 -9.18 -20.50
CA GLU A 132 40.50 -9.73 -20.41
C GLU A 132 41.10 -9.62 -19.00
N GLN A 133 40.64 -8.64 -18.22
CA GLN A 133 41.15 -8.36 -16.88
C GLN A 133 40.54 -9.25 -15.80
N PHE A 134 39.54 -10.09 -16.14
CA PHE A 134 38.79 -10.90 -15.19
C PHE A 134 38.16 -10.08 -14.06
N VAL A 135 37.75 -8.85 -14.35
CA VAL A 135 36.90 -8.05 -13.44
C VAL A 135 35.58 -8.80 -13.30
N ASP A 136 35.14 -9.01 -12.06
CA ASP A 136 33.91 -9.74 -11.71
C ASP A 136 33.78 -11.12 -12.37
N ALA A 137 34.91 -11.81 -12.55
CA ALA A 137 34.93 -13.14 -13.14
C ALA A 137 34.08 -14.12 -12.33
N LYS A 138 33.27 -14.93 -13.04
CA LYS A 138 32.58 -16.07 -12.43
C LYS A 138 33.60 -17.14 -12.07
N GLU A 139 33.48 -17.66 -10.85
CA GLU A 139 34.36 -18.69 -10.30
C GLU A 139 33.59 -19.98 -10.05
N TYR A 140 34.06 -21.07 -10.63
CA TYR A 140 33.50 -22.41 -10.43
C TYR A 140 34.56 -23.31 -9.82
N MET A 141 34.27 -23.91 -8.66
CA MET A 141 35.20 -24.84 -8.01
C MET A 141 34.71 -26.29 -8.19
N VAL A 142 35.58 -27.15 -8.72
CA VAL A 142 35.26 -28.56 -8.98
C VAL A 142 36.32 -29.48 -8.37
N SER A 143 35.93 -30.72 -8.08
CA SER A 143 36.84 -31.76 -7.62
C SER A 143 37.93 -32.08 -8.65
N GLY A 144 39.11 -32.52 -8.20
CA GLY A 144 40.24 -32.90 -9.05
C GLY A 144 39.99 -34.06 -10.03
N PHE A 145 38.90 -34.82 -9.82
CA PHE A 145 38.43 -35.86 -10.75
C PHE A 145 37.67 -35.30 -11.96
N ILE A 146 37.25 -34.04 -11.89
CA ILE A 146 36.52 -33.34 -12.94
C ILE A 146 37.55 -32.59 -13.81
N SER A 147 37.42 -32.75 -15.12
CA SER A 147 38.28 -32.11 -16.12
C SER A 147 37.48 -31.38 -17.21
N SER A 148 36.18 -31.21 -16.97
CA SER A 148 35.25 -30.48 -17.81
C SER A 148 34.14 -29.84 -16.99
N LEU A 149 33.61 -28.72 -17.47
CA LEU A 149 32.52 -27.97 -16.85
C LEU A 149 31.58 -27.47 -17.95
N GLU A 150 30.29 -27.76 -17.82
CA GLU A 150 29.25 -27.18 -18.66
C GLU A 150 28.92 -25.77 -18.16
N ILE A 151 28.97 -24.79 -19.06
CA ILE A 151 28.58 -23.42 -18.77
C ILE A 151 27.33 -23.08 -19.57
N ASN A 152 26.29 -22.65 -18.87
CA ASN A 152 25.02 -22.20 -19.45
C ASN A 152 24.94 -20.67 -19.50
N ASN A 153 23.86 -20.16 -20.08
CA ASN A 153 23.43 -18.76 -19.91
C ASN A 153 24.43 -17.71 -20.41
N LEU A 154 25.32 -18.05 -21.34
CA LEU A 154 26.28 -17.10 -21.90
C LEU A 154 25.60 -16.04 -22.76
N ILE A 155 26.14 -14.83 -22.78
CA ILE A 155 25.61 -13.71 -23.56
C ILE A 155 25.94 -13.93 -25.04
N PRO A 156 24.99 -13.78 -25.98
CA PRO A 156 25.25 -13.84 -27.42
C PRO A 156 26.31 -12.84 -27.90
N ALA A 157 26.95 -13.15 -29.03
CA ALA A 157 27.96 -12.31 -29.69
C ALA A 157 29.13 -11.81 -28.80
N THR A 158 29.39 -12.46 -27.66
CA THR A 158 30.32 -12.00 -26.61
C THR A 158 31.60 -12.82 -26.61
N THR A 159 32.74 -12.15 -26.40
CA THR A 159 34.03 -12.84 -26.25
C THR A 159 34.29 -13.12 -24.78
N TYR A 160 34.44 -14.39 -24.43
CA TYR A 160 34.76 -14.83 -23.08
C TYR A 160 36.22 -15.20 -22.96
N TYR A 161 36.82 -14.81 -21.85
CA TYR A 161 38.17 -15.13 -21.39
C TYR A 161 38.05 -16.13 -20.24
N TRP A 162 38.82 -17.22 -20.29
CA TRP A 162 38.78 -18.22 -19.24
C TRP A 162 40.15 -18.83 -18.94
N LYS A 163 40.32 -19.27 -17.70
CA LYS A 163 41.52 -19.94 -17.19
C LYS A 163 41.16 -20.90 -16.06
N VAL A 164 42.03 -21.87 -15.80
CA VAL A 164 41.86 -22.86 -14.74
C VAL A 164 43.05 -22.80 -13.81
N LYS A 165 42.78 -22.76 -12.50
CA LYS A 165 43.78 -22.78 -11.44
C LYS A 165 43.59 -24.04 -10.60
N GLY A 166 44.65 -24.81 -10.41
CA GLY A 166 44.67 -25.90 -9.45
C GLY A 166 45.26 -25.47 -8.11
N ASN A 167 45.45 -26.43 -7.20
CA ASN A 167 45.92 -26.18 -5.85
C ASN A 167 47.42 -26.41 -5.65
N LYS A 168 48.16 -26.73 -6.72
CA LYS A 168 49.62 -26.86 -6.70
C LYS A 168 50.31 -25.51 -6.94
N LYS A 169 51.59 -25.41 -6.56
CA LYS A 169 52.38 -24.19 -6.72
C LYS A 169 52.58 -23.90 -8.22
N GLU A 170 52.29 -22.66 -8.65
CA GLU A 170 52.35 -22.19 -10.05
C GLU A 170 51.38 -22.87 -11.03
N ASP A 171 50.26 -23.38 -10.51
CA ASP A 171 49.31 -24.20 -11.25
C ASP A 171 48.15 -23.40 -11.85
N VAL A 172 48.45 -22.49 -12.76
CA VAL A 172 47.44 -21.74 -13.53
C VAL A 172 47.67 -22.00 -15.02
N SER A 173 46.60 -22.31 -15.74
CA SER A 173 46.65 -22.46 -17.20
C SER A 173 46.96 -21.13 -17.89
N GLU A 174 47.26 -21.18 -19.19
CA GLU A 174 47.09 -20.00 -20.03
C GLU A 174 45.64 -19.47 -19.99
N VAL A 175 45.45 -18.20 -20.35
CA VAL A 175 44.12 -17.66 -20.66
C VAL A 175 43.76 -18.06 -22.09
N ARG A 176 42.54 -18.54 -22.30
CA ARG A 176 41.97 -18.73 -23.63
C ARG A 176 40.74 -17.89 -23.83
N THR A 177 40.43 -17.63 -25.10
CA THR A 177 39.22 -16.94 -25.50
C THR A 177 38.34 -17.79 -26.41
N PHE A 178 37.04 -17.58 -26.32
CA PHE A 178 36.08 -18.05 -27.31
C PHE A 178 34.98 -17.00 -27.47
N LYS A 179 34.27 -17.04 -28.59
CA LYS A 179 33.14 -16.15 -28.86
C LYS A 179 31.86 -16.94 -28.86
N THR A 180 30.77 -16.42 -28.32
CA THR A 180 29.44 -16.99 -28.54
C THR A 180 28.90 -16.60 -29.91
N GLU A 181 28.09 -17.45 -30.51
CA GLU A 181 27.38 -17.12 -31.75
C GLU A 181 26.50 -15.87 -31.58
N ASP A 182 26.30 -15.15 -32.67
CA ASP A 182 25.43 -13.98 -32.73
C ASP A 182 24.01 -14.42 -33.12
N CYS A 183 23.25 -14.87 -32.12
CA CYS A 183 21.89 -15.39 -32.31
C CYS A 183 20.79 -14.40 -31.89
N GLY A 184 21.14 -13.19 -31.45
CA GLY A 184 20.21 -12.13 -31.01
C GLY A 184 19.40 -12.42 -29.74
N VAL A 185 19.12 -13.68 -29.41
CA VAL A 185 18.31 -14.08 -28.24
C VAL A 185 19.15 -14.88 -27.25
N ARG A 186 18.92 -14.66 -25.95
CA ARG A 186 19.56 -15.39 -24.85
C ARG A 186 18.52 -16.16 -24.04
N TYR A 187 18.47 -17.48 -24.24
CA TYR A 187 17.70 -18.38 -23.39
C TYR A 187 18.40 -18.62 -22.07
N ILE A 188 17.60 -18.81 -21.01
CA ILE A 188 18.11 -19.08 -19.67
C ILE A 188 17.71 -20.50 -19.27
N THR A 189 18.73 -21.29 -18.97
CA THR A 189 18.61 -22.61 -18.36
C THR A 189 18.68 -22.44 -16.84
N ALA A 190 17.57 -22.72 -16.17
CA ALA A 190 17.47 -22.83 -14.73
C ALA A 190 16.64 -24.07 -14.39
N GLU A 191 17.17 -24.96 -13.58
CA GLU A 191 16.55 -26.26 -13.32
C GLU A 191 15.17 -26.10 -12.63
N GLY A 192 14.17 -26.82 -13.15
CA GLY A 192 12.77 -26.72 -12.71
C GLY A 192 11.99 -25.57 -13.36
N GLY A 193 12.66 -24.63 -14.02
CA GLY A 193 12.07 -23.54 -14.79
C GLY A 193 11.76 -23.92 -16.24
N ALA A 194 10.90 -23.14 -16.91
CA ALA A 194 10.59 -23.33 -18.32
C ALA A 194 10.28 -21.99 -19.01
N ASN A 195 10.54 -21.91 -20.31
CA ASN A 195 10.24 -20.73 -21.13
C ASN A 195 10.94 -19.44 -20.62
N ILE A 196 12.13 -19.59 -20.04
CA ILE A 196 12.89 -18.47 -19.45
C ILE A 196 13.86 -17.90 -20.47
N ARG A 197 13.84 -16.58 -20.66
CA ARG A 197 14.78 -15.87 -21.53
C ARG A 197 15.01 -14.43 -21.07
N ASP A 198 16.17 -13.91 -21.44
CA ASP A 198 16.50 -12.48 -21.40
C ASP A 198 15.64 -11.74 -22.43
N LEU A 199 15.14 -10.56 -22.09
CA LEU A 199 14.40 -9.70 -23.00
C LEU A 199 15.32 -8.86 -23.89
N GLY A 200 16.62 -8.83 -23.59
CA GLY A 200 17.65 -8.13 -24.37
C GLY A 200 17.99 -8.78 -25.71
N GLY A 201 18.74 -8.02 -26.52
CA GLY A 201 19.31 -8.47 -27.80
C GLY A 201 18.50 -8.14 -29.05
N TRP A 202 17.24 -7.74 -28.89
CA TRP A 202 16.44 -7.25 -30.01
C TRP A 202 16.99 -5.93 -30.56
N THR A 203 17.00 -5.82 -31.89
CA THR A 203 17.34 -4.57 -32.58
C THR A 203 16.07 -3.78 -32.84
N THR A 204 16.14 -2.49 -32.56
CA THR A 204 15.06 -1.53 -32.75
C THR A 204 15.08 -0.97 -34.18
N GLY A 205 13.97 -0.40 -34.65
CA GLY A 205 13.88 0.17 -35.99
C GLY A 205 14.89 1.29 -36.29
N ASN A 206 15.44 1.93 -35.26
CA ASN A 206 16.47 2.97 -35.38
C ASN A 206 17.93 2.44 -35.26
N GLY A 207 18.11 1.13 -35.13
CA GLY A 207 19.41 0.47 -35.06
C GLY A 207 20.03 0.35 -33.66
N GLN A 208 19.33 0.78 -32.60
CA GLN A 208 19.74 0.50 -31.21
C GLN A 208 19.43 -0.96 -30.83
N THR A 209 20.09 -1.46 -29.80
CA THR A 209 19.89 -2.82 -29.27
C THR A 209 19.42 -2.78 -27.82
N VAL A 210 18.44 -3.61 -27.47
CA VAL A 210 18.02 -3.80 -26.08
C VAL A 210 19.13 -4.50 -25.28
N ASN A 211 19.51 -3.95 -24.12
CA ASN A 211 20.58 -4.45 -23.27
C ASN A 211 20.23 -5.83 -22.69
N TYR A 212 21.17 -6.77 -22.78
CA TYR A 212 21.09 -8.04 -22.06
C TYR A 212 21.28 -7.84 -20.55
N GLY A 213 20.81 -8.80 -19.76
CA GLY A 213 21.17 -8.93 -18.36
C GLY A 213 20.27 -8.17 -17.39
N LEU A 214 19.36 -7.35 -17.89
CA LEU A 214 18.54 -6.46 -17.08
C LEU A 214 17.15 -7.04 -16.83
N LEU A 215 16.49 -7.56 -17.87
CA LEU A 215 15.10 -7.94 -17.77
C LEU A 215 14.89 -9.36 -18.29
N TYR A 216 14.28 -10.20 -17.47
CA TYR A 216 14.05 -11.61 -17.77
C TYR A 216 12.57 -11.95 -17.66
N ARG A 217 12.11 -12.84 -18.53
CA ARG A 217 10.73 -13.33 -18.56
C ARG A 217 10.68 -14.84 -18.45
N GLY A 218 9.63 -15.39 -17.86
CA GLY A 218 9.43 -16.84 -17.81
C GLY A 218 8.19 -17.30 -17.07
N ASN A 219 8.14 -18.59 -16.74
CA ASN A 219 7.04 -19.23 -16.04
C ASN A 219 7.09 -19.05 -14.51
N MET A 220 6.08 -19.56 -13.82
CA MET A 220 6.03 -19.48 -12.35
C MET A 220 7.16 -20.27 -11.69
N LEU A 221 7.45 -19.86 -10.45
CA LEU A 221 8.59 -20.34 -9.68
C LEU A 221 8.20 -21.35 -8.58
N ASN A 222 6.93 -21.32 -8.16
CA ASN A 222 6.49 -21.84 -6.87
C ASN A 222 5.71 -23.16 -6.90
N GLY A 223 5.65 -23.87 -8.04
CA GLY A 223 5.02 -25.18 -8.13
C GLY A 223 3.50 -25.21 -7.94
N PHE A 224 2.84 -24.05 -8.00
CA PHE A 224 1.39 -23.96 -7.80
C PHE A 224 0.63 -24.95 -8.70
N ASN A 225 -0.34 -25.67 -8.11
CA ASN A 225 -1.13 -26.72 -8.76
C ASN A 225 -0.31 -27.79 -9.52
N GLY A 226 0.87 -28.16 -8.99
CA GLY A 226 1.74 -29.15 -9.63
C GLY A 226 2.42 -28.64 -10.90
N GLY A 227 2.45 -27.32 -11.08
CA GLY A 227 3.17 -26.67 -12.15
C GLY A 227 4.67 -26.62 -11.93
N ALA A 228 5.37 -25.85 -12.76
CA ALA A 228 6.81 -25.74 -12.68
C ALA A 228 7.28 -25.15 -11.34
N MET A 229 8.39 -25.68 -10.84
CA MET A 229 8.97 -25.32 -9.56
C MET A 229 10.47 -25.33 -9.70
N LEU A 230 11.13 -24.22 -9.37
CA LEU A 230 12.59 -24.18 -9.37
C LEU A 230 13.14 -25.16 -8.33
N THR A 231 14.23 -25.84 -8.69
CA THR A 231 15.06 -26.58 -7.73
C THR A 231 16.01 -25.62 -7.00
N GLU A 232 16.77 -26.13 -6.04
CA GLU A 232 17.82 -25.35 -5.37
C GLU A 232 18.87 -24.81 -6.38
N GLU A 233 19.24 -25.61 -7.39
CA GLU A 233 20.13 -25.17 -8.47
C GLU A 233 19.46 -24.14 -9.40
N GLY A 234 18.16 -24.28 -9.65
CA GLY A 234 17.35 -23.27 -10.32
C GLY A 234 17.41 -21.94 -9.58
N ILE A 235 17.13 -21.93 -8.28
CA ILE A 235 17.22 -20.72 -7.43
C ILE A 235 18.64 -20.14 -7.46
N ASN A 236 19.67 -20.99 -7.35
CA ASN A 236 21.08 -20.59 -7.43
C ASN A 236 21.41 -19.87 -8.75
N THR A 237 20.83 -20.31 -9.87
CA THR A 237 20.97 -19.63 -11.17
C THR A 237 20.43 -18.19 -11.09
N PHE A 238 19.23 -18.01 -10.56
CA PHE A 238 18.61 -16.68 -10.45
C PHE A 238 19.36 -15.75 -9.50
N VAL A 239 19.78 -16.26 -8.33
CA VAL A 239 20.42 -15.46 -7.29
C VAL A 239 21.89 -15.15 -7.64
N ASN A 240 22.69 -16.17 -7.96
CA ASN A 240 24.14 -16.03 -8.06
C ASN A 240 24.63 -15.83 -9.50
N GLU A 241 23.94 -16.38 -10.52
CA GLU A 241 24.38 -16.20 -11.91
C GLU A 241 23.75 -15.01 -12.61
N LEU A 242 22.47 -14.73 -12.36
CA LEU A 242 21.71 -13.63 -12.96
C LEU A 242 21.63 -12.42 -12.03
N GLY A 243 21.69 -12.62 -10.72
CA GLY A 243 21.66 -11.53 -9.73
C GLY A 243 20.30 -10.88 -9.57
N ILE A 244 19.19 -11.61 -9.76
CA ILE A 244 17.84 -11.04 -9.72
C ILE A 244 17.58 -10.32 -8.39
N LYS A 245 17.09 -9.07 -8.47
CA LYS A 245 16.73 -8.23 -7.33
C LYS A 245 15.23 -8.05 -7.14
N THR A 246 14.47 -8.12 -8.23
CA THR A 246 13.03 -7.88 -8.23
C THR A 246 12.30 -9.01 -8.94
N GLU A 247 11.23 -9.49 -8.32
CA GLU A 247 10.25 -10.40 -8.91
C GLU A 247 8.94 -9.65 -9.16
N ILE A 248 8.41 -9.73 -10.38
CA ILE A 248 7.09 -9.21 -10.74
C ILE A 248 6.17 -10.40 -11.06
N ASP A 249 5.19 -10.64 -10.19
CA ASP A 249 4.22 -11.71 -10.33
C ASP A 249 2.92 -11.19 -10.95
N LEU A 250 2.66 -11.60 -12.19
CA LEU A 250 1.49 -11.17 -12.96
C LEU A 250 0.23 -12.01 -12.66
N ARG A 251 0.32 -12.97 -11.73
CA ARG A 251 -0.78 -13.88 -11.38
C ARG A 251 -1.85 -13.19 -10.56
N THR A 252 -3.09 -13.64 -10.72
CA THR A 252 -4.25 -13.13 -10.01
C THR A 252 -4.20 -13.58 -8.56
N ILE A 253 -4.22 -12.60 -7.66
CA ILE A 253 -4.10 -12.78 -6.20
C ILE A 253 -5.21 -13.69 -5.69
N GLY A 254 -4.83 -14.76 -4.98
CA GLY A 254 -5.77 -15.72 -4.40
C GLY A 254 -6.43 -16.67 -5.41
N VAL A 255 -6.09 -16.57 -6.70
CA VAL A 255 -6.63 -17.44 -7.76
C VAL A 255 -5.55 -18.37 -8.28
N ASP A 256 -4.45 -17.83 -8.81
CA ASP A 256 -3.38 -18.63 -9.42
C ASP A 256 -1.96 -18.27 -8.96
N ASN A 257 -1.80 -17.33 -8.02
CA ASN A 257 -0.50 -17.00 -7.44
C ASN A 257 0.00 -18.01 -6.36
N GLY A 258 -0.87 -18.93 -5.92
CA GLY A 258 -0.54 -19.90 -4.86
C GLY A 258 -0.36 -19.29 -3.47
N GLY A 259 -0.92 -18.10 -3.22
CA GLY A 259 -0.83 -17.43 -1.93
C GLY A 259 0.54 -16.82 -1.62
N GLN A 260 1.39 -16.65 -2.62
CA GLN A 260 2.69 -16.01 -2.45
C GLN A 260 2.54 -14.53 -2.07
N THR A 261 3.31 -14.12 -1.06
CA THR A 261 3.31 -12.75 -0.51
C THR A 261 4.70 -12.13 -0.44
N THR A 262 5.76 -12.89 -0.75
CA THR A 262 7.15 -12.45 -0.71
C THR A 262 7.91 -12.90 -1.97
N ASN A 263 9.08 -12.31 -2.20
CA ASN A 263 9.94 -12.67 -3.32
C ASN A 263 10.48 -14.11 -3.13
N TRP A 264 10.47 -14.89 -4.20
CA TRP A 264 10.82 -16.31 -4.23
C TRP A 264 12.33 -16.56 -4.04
N PHE A 265 13.16 -15.57 -4.36
CA PHE A 265 14.61 -15.65 -4.28
C PHE A 265 15.17 -15.18 -2.92
N GLY A 266 14.38 -14.44 -2.15
CA GLY A 266 14.73 -14.02 -0.79
C GLY A 266 13.73 -13.01 -0.21
N GLU A 267 13.39 -13.13 1.08
CA GLU A 267 12.38 -12.29 1.74
C GLU A 267 12.75 -10.79 1.77
N ASP A 268 14.04 -10.46 1.72
CA ASP A 268 14.55 -9.08 1.71
C ASP A 268 14.57 -8.45 0.30
N LEU A 269 14.22 -9.22 -0.75
CA LEU A 269 14.18 -8.75 -2.13
C LEU A 269 12.80 -8.23 -2.53
N GLN A 270 12.75 -7.35 -3.52
CA GLN A 270 11.53 -6.68 -3.91
C GLN A 270 10.55 -7.66 -4.60
N TYR A 271 9.32 -7.73 -4.09
CA TYR A 271 8.23 -8.50 -4.68
C TYR A 271 7.10 -7.55 -5.11
N ILE A 272 6.82 -7.52 -6.40
CA ILE A 272 5.71 -6.75 -6.95
C ILE A 272 4.62 -7.73 -7.36
N GLN A 273 3.54 -7.74 -6.59
CA GLN A 273 2.32 -8.45 -6.93
C GLN A 273 1.44 -7.55 -7.80
N ALA A 274 1.51 -7.76 -9.12
CA ALA A 274 0.86 -6.90 -10.12
C ALA A 274 -0.01 -7.78 -11.05
N PRO A 275 -1.18 -8.25 -10.59
CA PRO A 275 -2.05 -9.10 -11.41
C PRO A 275 -2.34 -8.40 -12.74
N LEU A 276 -2.21 -9.11 -13.86
CA LEU A 276 -2.35 -8.51 -15.19
C LEU A 276 -3.34 -9.33 -16.03
N ASN A 277 -4.20 -8.64 -16.78
CA ASN A 277 -5.00 -9.29 -17.81
C ASN A 277 -4.11 -9.67 -19.02
N GLN A 278 -4.67 -10.28 -20.06
CA GLN A 278 -3.87 -10.72 -21.22
C GLN A 278 -4.45 -10.25 -22.55
N PHE A 279 -3.57 -9.95 -23.50
CA PHE A 279 -3.94 -9.54 -24.85
C PHE A 279 -4.92 -8.36 -24.85
N THR A 280 -5.99 -8.43 -25.65
CA THR A 280 -6.96 -7.34 -25.84
C THR A 280 -7.68 -6.90 -24.57
N THR A 281 -7.64 -7.68 -23.49
CA THR A 281 -8.32 -7.36 -22.22
C THR A 281 -7.57 -6.33 -21.35
N ILE A 282 -6.39 -5.87 -21.78
CA ILE A 282 -5.69 -4.74 -21.16
C ILE A 282 -6.16 -3.37 -21.71
N LEU A 283 -6.86 -3.36 -22.84
CA LEU A 283 -7.30 -2.14 -23.51
C LEU A 283 -8.35 -1.40 -22.68
N ASP A 284 -8.47 -0.09 -22.93
CA ASP A 284 -9.61 0.66 -22.42
C ASP A 284 -10.93 0.11 -22.98
N TYR A 285 -12.02 0.39 -22.27
CA TYR A 285 -13.33 -0.17 -22.59
C TYR A 285 -13.78 0.12 -24.03
N ASN A 286 -13.56 1.33 -24.53
CA ASN A 286 -14.03 1.73 -25.86
C ASN A 286 -13.21 1.02 -26.94
N SER A 287 -11.88 1.03 -26.80
CA SER A 287 -10.98 0.31 -27.71
C SER A 287 -11.30 -1.18 -27.75
N TRP A 288 -11.54 -1.81 -26.59
CA TRP A 288 -11.95 -3.21 -26.51
C TRP A 288 -13.34 -3.48 -27.12
N GLN A 289 -14.31 -2.60 -26.85
CA GLN A 289 -15.69 -2.74 -27.34
C GLN A 289 -15.76 -2.68 -28.87
N ASN A 290 -14.90 -1.87 -29.49
CA ASN A 290 -14.83 -1.70 -30.94
C ASN A 290 -14.16 -2.87 -31.67
N LEU A 291 -13.54 -3.82 -30.95
CA LEU A 291 -12.97 -5.01 -31.57
C LEU A 291 -14.06 -5.88 -32.23
N PRO A 292 -13.71 -6.62 -33.30
CA PRO A 292 -14.49 -7.77 -33.76
C PRO A 292 -14.77 -8.76 -32.62
N ASP A 293 -15.95 -9.39 -32.62
CA ASP A 293 -16.37 -10.26 -31.51
C ASP A 293 -15.47 -11.48 -31.29
N GLU A 294 -14.80 -11.96 -32.34
CA GLU A 294 -13.80 -13.04 -32.28
C GLU A 294 -12.48 -12.64 -31.60
N GLN A 295 -12.18 -11.33 -31.55
CA GLN A 295 -10.99 -10.75 -30.90
C GLN A 295 -11.22 -10.34 -29.45
N LYS A 296 -12.49 -10.32 -29.01
CA LYS A 296 -12.86 -10.08 -27.62
C LYS A 296 -12.68 -11.37 -26.84
N GLN A 297 -11.58 -11.47 -26.08
CA GLN A 297 -11.41 -12.60 -25.16
C GLN A 297 -12.63 -12.67 -24.23
N PRO A 298 -13.31 -13.82 -24.14
CA PRO A 298 -14.52 -13.92 -23.36
C PRO A 298 -14.21 -14.00 -21.86
N VAL A 299 -14.56 -12.96 -21.09
CA VAL A 299 -14.54 -13.03 -19.62
C VAL A 299 -15.82 -13.70 -19.10
N ALA A 300 -16.96 -13.35 -19.68
CA ALA A 300 -18.29 -13.96 -19.52
C ALA A 300 -19.27 -13.35 -20.56
N LYS A 301 -20.51 -13.87 -20.67
CA LYS A 301 -21.60 -13.19 -21.38
C LYS A 301 -22.58 -12.53 -20.40
N ASN A 302 -23.13 -11.38 -20.77
CA ASN A 302 -24.29 -10.78 -20.12
C ASN A 302 -25.57 -11.60 -20.42
N ALA A 303 -26.65 -11.33 -19.69
CA ALA A 303 -27.93 -12.03 -19.87
C ALA A 303 -28.54 -11.83 -21.28
N ASP A 304 -28.18 -10.75 -21.97
CA ASP A 304 -28.58 -10.44 -23.34
C ASP A 304 -27.70 -11.11 -24.41
N GLY A 305 -26.68 -11.89 -24.01
CA GLY A 305 -25.76 -12.58 -24.89
C GLY A 305 -24.54 -11.77 -25.35
N SER A 306 -24.44 -10.49 -25.00
CA SER A 306 -23.25 -9.66 -25.26
C SER A 306 -22.06 -10.07 -24.38
N TRP A 307 -20.83 -9.85 -24.84
CA TRP A 307 -19.64 -10.11 -24.02
C TRP A 307 -19.51 -9.12 -22.86
N ARG A 308 -19.17 -9.61 -21.68
CA ARG A 308 -19.01 -8.81 -20.46
C ARG A 308 -17.54 -8.36 -20.34
N TYR A 309 -17.32 -7.04 -20.39
CA TYR A 309 -16.04 -6.44 -20.03
C TYR A 309 -15.80 -6.56 -18.52
N ASP A 310 -14.58 -6.93 -18.12
CA ASP A 310 -14.22 -6.94 -16.71
C ASP A 310 -13.91 -5.53 -16.22
N TYR A 311 -14.94 -4.84 -15.71
CA TYR A 311 -14.79 -3.52 -15.12
C TYR A 311 -13.91 -3.50 -13.85
N LYS A 312 -13.50 -4.67 -13.31
CA LYS A 312 -12.48 -4.76 -12.25
C LYS A 312 -11.06 -4.81 -12.84
N ASN A 313 -10.82 -4.11 -13.95
CA ASN A 313 -9.55 -4.12 -14.66
C ASN A 313 -8.42 -3.57 -13.79
N TYR A 314 -7.74 -4.46 -13.07
CA TYR A 314 -6.54 -4.16 -12.29
C TYR A 314 -5.33 -3.86 -13.18
N SER A 315 -5.42 -4.06 -14.50
CA SER A 315 -4.29 -3.86 -15.42
C SER A 315 -3.81 -2.42 -15.47
N VAL A 316 -4.69 -1.43 -15.29
CA VAL A 316 -4.26 0.00 -15.24
C VAL A 316 -3.31 0.21 -14.07
N THR A 317 -3.74 -0.14 -12.85
CA THR A 317 -2.91 -0.03 -11.65
C THR A 317 -1.64 -0.89 -11.75
N SER A 318 -1.77 -2.15 -12.16
CA SER A 318 -0.64 -3.07 -12.26
C SER A 318 0.38 -2.63 -13.30
N LEU A 319 -0.03 -2.21 -14.50
CA LEU A 319 0.89 -1.71 -15.53
C LEU A 319 1.57 -0.44 -15.05
N LYS A 320 0.87 0.48 -14.39
CA LYS A 320 1.49 1.67 -13.82
C LYS A 320 2.60 1.28 -12.83
N THR A 321 2.28 0.44 -11.85
CA THR A 321 3.26 -0.06 -10.85
C THR A 321 4.46 -0.76 -11.50
N ILE A 322 4.21 -1.59 -12.52
CA ILE A 322 5.27 -2.28 -13.25
C ILE A 322 6.18 -1.28 -13.95
N PHE A 323 5.62 -0.35 -14.73
CA PHE A 323 6.43 0.60 -15.48
C PHE A 323 7.16 1.61 -14.58
N ASP A 324 6.56 2.04 -13.47
CA ASP A 324 7.27 2.84 -12.45
C ASP A 324 8.47 2.06 -11.88
N CYS A 325 8.33 0.75 -11.61
CA CYS A 325 9.45 -0.10 -11.19
C CYS A 325 10.54 -0.22 -12.27
N LEU A 326 10.17 -0.31 -13.56
CA LEU A 326 11.13 -0.34 -14.67
C LEU A 326 11.86 0.99 -14.84
N GLY A 327 11.31 2.10 -14.36
CA GLY A 327 11.94 3.43 -14.41
C GLY A 327 13.11 3.63 -13.44
N ASP A 328 13.29 2.74 -12.47
CA ASP A 328 14.34 2.85 -11.44
C ASP A 328 15.43 1.79 -11.64
N GLU A 329 16.65 2.26 -11.91
CA GLU A 329 17.83 1.43 -12.16
C GLU A 329 18.19 0.48 -11.00
N ASN A 330 17.80 0.81 -9.76
CA ASN A 330 18.10 0.01 -8.59
C ASN A 330 17.35 -1.32 -8.55
N ASN A 331 16.21 -1.40 -9.24
CA ASN A 331 15.35 -2.58 -9.28
C ASN A 331 15.92 -3.71 -10.16
N TYR A 332 16.87 -3.38 -11.04
CA TYR A 332 17.46 -4.33 -11.98
C TYR A 332 18.60 -5.16 -11.37
N PRO A 333 18.73 -6.45 -11.74
CA PRO A 333 17.91 -7.17 -12.72
C PRO A 333 16.53 -7.66 -12.22
N ILE A 334 15.55 -7.68 -13.13
CA ILE A 334 14.15 -7.98 -12.86
C ILE A 334 13.74 -9.28 -13.55
N TYR A 335 13.00 -10.14 -12.84
CA TYR A 335 12.29 -11.28 -13.42
C TYR A 335 10.79 -11.09 -13.32
N PHE A 336 10.08 -11.18 -14.45
CA PHE A 336 8.61 -11.12 -14.47
C PHE A 336 8.00 -12.39 -15.04
N HIS A 337 6.92 -12.86 -14.42
CA HIS A 337 6.32 -14.14 -14.78
C HIS A 337 4.81 -14.19 -14.58
N CYS A 338 4.19 -15.21 -15.18
CA CYS A 338 2.82 -15.63 -14.89
C CYS A 338 2.83 -17.14 -14.63
N ASN A 339 1.74 -17.86 -14.91
CA ASN A 339 1.71 -19.32 -14.80
C ASN A 339 2.69 -20.00 -15.80
N ALA A 340 2.51 -19.74 -17.10
CA ALA A 340 3.28 -20.38 -18.16
C ALA A 340 4.40 -19.51 -18.76
N GLY A 341 4.52 -18.24 -18.35
CA GLY A 341 5.41 -17.30 -19.02
C GLY A 341 5.01 -16.93 -20.45
N ALA A 342 3.75 -17.21 -20.79
CA ALA A 342 3.21 -17.13 -22.14
C ALA A 342 2.34 -15.89 -22.34
N ASP A 343 1.12 -15.89 -21.78
CA ASP A 343 0.06 -14.97 -22.19
C ASP A 343 0.17 -13.58 -21.53
N ARG A 344 -0.01 -13.49 -20.20
CA ARG A 344 0.20 -12.26 -19.42
C ARG A 344 1.64 -11.75 -19.53
N THR A 345 2.61 -12.65 -19.38
CA THR A 345 4.04 -12.35 -19.57
C THR A 345 4.34 -11.89 -21.00
N GLY A 346 3.75 -12.51 -22.02
CA GLY A 346 3.93 -12.10 -23.42
C GLY A 346 3.28 -10.76 -23.73
N THR A 347 2.16 -10.47 -23.09
CA THR A 347 1.49 -9.17 -23.17
C THR A 347 2.41 -8.06 -22.63
N LEU A 348 2.98 -8.25 -21.44
CA LEU A 348 3.92 -7.28 -20.87
C LEU A 348 5.22 -7.16 -21.70
N ALA A 349 5.78 -8.27 -22.14
CA ALA A 349 6.98 -8.28 -22.98
C ALA A 349 6.78 -7.52 -24.31
N PHE A 350 5.60 -7.66 -24.93
CA PHE A 350 5.20 -6.90 -26.10
C PHE A 350 5.17 -5.39 -25.82
N LEU A 351 4.55 -4.97 -24.72
CA LEU A 351 4.51 -3.55 -24.34
C LEU A 351 5.93 -3.01 -24.14
N ILE A 352 6.80 -3.72 -23.43
CA ILE A 352 8.16 -3.27 -23.15
C ILE A 352 9.00 -3.19 -24.43
N ASN A 353 9.12 -4.28 -25.20
CA ASN A 353 9.94 -4.26 -26.42
C ASN A 353 9.37 -3.32 -27.49
N GLY A 354 8.04 -3.23 -27.59
CA GLY A 354 7.39 -2.31 -28.51
C GLY A 354 7.66 -0.85 -28.12
N LEU A 355 7.57 -0.51 -26.82
CA LEU A 355 7.98 0.81 -26.31
C LEU A 355 9.44 1.14 -26.66
N LEU A 356 10.34 0.16 -26.55
CA LEU A 356 11.75 0.32 -26.90
C LEU A 356 11.99 0.45 -28.42
N GLY A 357 10.98 0.23 -29.26
CA GLY A 357 11.07 0.39 -30.71
C GLY A 357 11.48 -0.88 -31.45
N VAL A 358 11.31 -2.06 -30.85
CA VAL A 358 11.45 -3.34 -31.57
C VAL A 358 10.32 -3.47 -32.59
N GLU A 359 10.68 -3.74 -33.84
CA GLU A 359 9.74 -3.88 -34.95
C GLU A 359 8.89 -5.16 -34.84
N TYR A 360 7.76 -5.18 -35.56
CA TYR A 360 6.79 -6.28 -35.53
C TYR A 360 7.40 -7.69 -35.64
N ASP A 361 8.36 -7.90 -36.55
CA ASP A 361 9.02 -9.20 -36.72
C ASP A 361 9.71 -9.68 -35.42
N GLY A 362 10.40 -8.78 -34.72
CA GLY A 362 11.04 -9.10 -33.44
C GLY A 362 10.03 -9.34 -32.32
N LEU A 363 8.98 -8.52 -32.25
CA LEU A 363 7.90 -8.67 -31.26
C LEU A 363 7.20 -10.02 -31.39
N VAL A 364 6.85 -10.42 -32.62
CA VAL A 364 6.20 -11.69 -32.85
C VAL A 364 7.15 -12.86 -32.62
N LYS A 365 8.42 -12.76 -33.05
CA LYS A 365 9.42 -13.81 -32.81
C LYS A 365 9.64 -14.04 -31.31
N ASP A 366 9.72 -12.99 -30.50
CA ASP A 366 9.78 -13.14 -29.03
C ASP A 366 8.56 -13.88 -28.47
N PHE A 367 7.36 -13.53 -28.94
CA PHE A 367 6.12 -14.15 -28.47
C PHE A 367 6.03 -15.63 -28.86
N GLU A 368 6.15 -15.93 -30.14
CA GLU A 368 5.94 -17.27 -30.71
C GLU A 368 7.03 -18.27 -30.29
N MET A 369 8.23 -17.81 -29.91
CA MET A 369 9.27 -18.64 -29.28
C MET A 369 8.77 -19.41 -28.05
N THR A 370 7.72 -18.93 -27.40
CA THR A 370 7.00 -19.65 -26.33
C THR A 370 6.53 -21.03 -26.79
N SER A 371 6.20 -21.20 -28.07
CA SER A 371 5.70 -22.46 -28.65
C SER A 371 6.68 -23.63 -28.55
N PHE A 372 7.98 -23.36 -28.45
CA PHE A 372 8.98 -24.41 -28.29
C PHE A 372 8.95 -25.05 -26.88
N SER A 373 8.36 -24.38 -25.89
CA SER A 373 8.18 -24.92 -24.54
C SER A 373 7.04 -25.94 -24.49
N ALA A 374 7.33 -27.18 -24.08
CA ALA A 374 6.29 -28.18 -23.83
C ALA A 374 5.33 -27.76 -22.71
N TYR A 375 5.86 -27.05 -21.71
CA TYR A 375 5.10 -26.53 -20.59
C TYR A 375 4.10 -25.44 -21.00
N SER A 376 4.54 -24.50 -21.86
CA SER A 376 3.73 -23.34 -22.25
C SER A 376 2.73 -23.66 -23.36
N GLY A 377 3.08 -24.61 -24.22
CA GLY A 377 2.25 -25.03 -25.34
C GLY A 377 2.31 -24.07 -26.54
N LYS A 378 1.49 -24.34 -27.56
CA LYS A 378 1.45 -23.57 -28.81
C LYS A 378 0.94 -22.15 -28.54
N ARG A 379 1.65 -21.15 -29.05
CA ARG A 379 1.33 -19.72 -28.99
C ARG A 379 1.65 -19.10 -30.33
N TYR A 380 0.64 -19.01 -31.19
CA TYR A 380 0.73 -18.47 -32.53
C TYR A 380 0.12 -17.08 -32.57
N ARG A 381 0.58 -16.24 -33.50
CA ARG A 381 0.05 -14.88 -33.67
C ARG A 381 -1.44 -14.85 -34.05
N SER A 382 -1.91 -15.83 -34.84
CA SER A 382 -3.31 -16.02 -35.23
C SER A 382 -3.60 -17.48 -35.61
N ASN A 383 -4.85 -17.79 -35.95
CA ASN A 383 -5.28 -19.09 -36.43
C ASN A 383 -4.63 -19.44 -37.77
N VAL A 384 -4.58 -20.74 -38.06
CA VAL A 384 -3.98 -21.27 -39.28
C VAL A 384 -5.07 -21.76 -40.21
N THR A 385 -5.19 -21.13 -41.37
CA THR A 385 -6.11 -21.49 -42.44
C THR A 385 -5.31 -21.76 -43.72
N ASP A 386 -5.53 -22.90 -44.36
CA ASP A 386 -4.85 -23.34 -45.59
C ASP A 386 -3.31 -23.26 -45.54
N GLY A 387 -2.72 -23.54 -44.37
CA GLY A 387 -1.26 -23.54 -44.17
C GLY A 387 -0.63 -22.16 -44.03
N THR A 388 -1.44 -21.13 -43.74
CA THR A 388 -1.00 -19.75 -43.49
C THR A 388 -1.71 -19.17 -42.27
N PHE A 389 -1.09 -18.17 -41.63
CA PHE A 389 -1.77 -17.39 -40.59
C PHE A 389 -2.91 -16.58 -41.21
N ASP A 390 -4.11 -16.66 -40.61
CA ASP A 390 -5.25 -15.87 -41.06
C ASP A 390 -5.26 -14.47 -40.43
N ASP A 391 -6.20 -13.64 -40.90
CA ASP A 391 -6.33 -12.23 -40.50
C ASP A 391 -7.12 -12.02 -39.21
N SER A 392 -7.58 -13.09 -38.54
CA SER A 392 -8.37 -12.95 -37.30
C SER A 392 -7.57 -12.28 -36.18
N GLY A 393 -6.25 -12.39 -36.23
CA GLY A 393 -5.34 -11.95 -35.16
C GLY A 393 -5.46 -12.76 -33.87
N VAL A 394 -6.16 -13.90 -33.93
CA VAL A 394 -6.51 -14.74 -32.78
C VAL A 394 -6.20 -16.20 -33.09
N TYR A 395 -5.46 -16.84 -32.20
CA TYR A 395 -5.28 -18.29 -32.19
C TYR A 395 -6.10 -18.89 -31.04
N GLN A 396 -7.08 -19.74 -31.40
CA GLN A 396 -7.86 -20.52 -30.44
C GLN A 396 -7.55 -22.00 -30.65
N ASN A 397 -7.01 -22.65 -29.63
CA ASN A 397 -6.74 -24.10 -29.69
C ASN A 397 -7.79 -24.93 -28.94
N ASN A 398 -7.78 -26.24 -29.17
CA ASN A 398 -8.64 -27.21 -28.49
C ASN A 398 -8.30 -27.40 -26.99
N GLU A 399 -7.29 -26.70 -26.48
CA GLU A 399 -6.85 -26.70 -25.08
C GLU A 399 -7.37 -25.46 -24.31
N ASN A 400 -8.38 -24.77 -24.85
CA ASN A 400 -8.99 -23.54 -24.32
C ASN A 400 -8.05 -22.31 -24.24
N ASN A 401 -6.92 -22.31 -24.96
CA ASN A 401 -6.05 -21.13 -25.00
C ASN A 401 -6.57 -20.13 -26.05
N PHE A 402 -7.02 -18.97 -25.56
CA PHE A 402 -7.32 -17.80 -26.38
C PHE A 402 -6.09 -16.90 -26.44
N VAL A 403 -5.45 -16.86 -27.61
CA VAL A 403 -4.27 -16.03 -27.88
C VAL A 403 -4.68 -14.95 -28.86
N ALA A 404 -4.56 -13.68 -28.45
CA ALA A 404 -4.93 -12.53 -29.28
C ALA A 404 -3.77 -11.54 -29.40
N PHE A 405 -2.55 -12.07 -29.64
CA PHE A 405 -1.35 -11.26 -29.72
C PHE A 405 -1.41 -10.27 -30.89
N ASP A 406 -1.72 -10.76 -32.09
CA ASP A 406 -1.74 -9.91 -33.28
C ASP A 406 -2.93 -8.95 -33.26
N ALA A 407 -4.08 -9.39 -32.73
CA ALA A 407 -5.21 -8.49 -32.46
C ALA A 407 -4.85 -7.38 -31.46
N LEU A 408 -4.10 -7.68 -30.38
CA LEU A 408 -3.61 -6.65 -29.46
C LEU A 408 -2.64 -5.69 -30.16
N TYR A 409 -1.68 -6.20 -30.93
CA TYR A 409 -0.72 -5.36 -31.68
C TYR A 409 -1.47 -4.37 -32.59
N ARG A 410 -2.42 -4.87 -33.39
CA ARG A 410 -3.22 -4.05 -34.29
C ARG A 410 -4.08 -3.06 -33.53
N ALA A 411 -4.73 -3.48 -32.45
CA ALA A 411 -5.56 -2.59 -31.64
C ALA A 411 -4.75 -1.47 -30.98
N ILE A 412 -3.54 -1.76 -30.46
CA ILE A 412 -2.68 -0.72 -29.89
C ILE A 412 -2.27 0.27 -30.98
N LEU A 413 -1.86 -0.22 -32.14
CA LEU A 413 -1.48 0.63 -33.26
C LEU A 413 -2.67 1.49 -33.72
N GLU A 414 -3.83 0.88 -33.96
CA GLU A 414 -5.04 1.57 -34.46
C GLU A 414 -5.60 2.62 -33.50
N ASN A 415 -5.51 2.39 -32.19
CA ASN A 415 -6.14 3.27 -31.20
C ASN A 415 -5.17 4.27 -30.57
N TYR A 416 -3.85 4.03 -30.60
CA TYR A 416 -2.88 4.88 -29.88
C TYR A 416 -1.66 5.29 -30.71
N ASP A 417 -1.41 4.78 -31.93
CA ASP A 417 -0.26 5.22 -32.77
C ASP A 417 -0.36 6.68 -33.19
N ALA A 418 -1.61 7.09 -33.25
CA ALA A 418 -2.14 8.32 -33.76
C ALA A 418 -1.42 8.76 -35.05
N GLY A 419 -1.69 7.94 -36.06
CA GLY A 419 -1.34 8.16 -37.45
C GLY A 419 0.12 7.93 -37.81
N THR A 420 1.00 7.72 -36.83
CA THR A 420 2.44 7.52 -37.08
C THR A 420 2.77 6.15 -37.64
N ARG A 421 1.89 5.16 -37.46
CA ARG A 421 2.11 3.73 -37.72
C ARG A 421 3.37 3.20 -37.03
N ASN A 422 3.73 3.79 -35.89
CA ASN A 422 4.89 3.40 -35.12
C ASN A 422 4.44 2.81 -33.78
N ILE A 423 4.80 1.55 -33.56
CA ILE A 423 4.37 0.81 -32.36
C ILE A 423 4.96 1.36 -31.06
N SER A 424 6.17 1.93 -31.09
CA SER A 424 6.79 2.57 -29.92
C SER A 424 6.01 3.79 -29.49
N ILE A 425 5.61 4.62 -30.44
CA ILE A 425 4.76 5.79 -30.18
C ILE A 425 3.39 5.32 -29.68
N ALA A 426 2.80 4.32 -30.31
CA ALA A 426 1.49 3.78 -29.90
C ALA A 426 1.48 3.28 -28.45
N ILE A 427 2.51 2.52 -28.08
CA ILE A 427 2.62 1.99 -26.72
C ILE A 427 2.97 3.11 -25.72
N GLU A 428 3.86 4.04 -26.09
CA GLU A 428 4.15 5.19 -25.23
C GLU A 428 2.86 5.96 -24.92
N ASN A 429 2.06 6.28 -25.94
CA ASN A 429 0.77 6.95 -25.77
C ASN A 429 -0.21 6.12 -24.93
N TYR A 430 -0.30 4.81 -25.16
CA TYR A 430 -1.12 3.92 -24.33
C TYR A 430 -0.69 3.98 -22.84
N LEU A 431 0.63 3.95 -22.59
CA LEU A 431 1.19 3.99 -21.24
C LEU A 431 1.00 5.35 -20.57
N THR A 432 1.16 6.45 -21.30
CA THR A 432 1.06 7.81 -20.74
C THR A 432 -0.39 8.25 -20.61
N ASP A 433 -1.20 7.98 -21.62
CA ASP A 433 -2.53 8.57 -21.75
C ASP A 433 -3.60 7.75 -21.03
N TYR A 434 -3.50 6.42 -21.08
CA TYR A 434 -4.48 5.52 -20.46
C TYR A 434 -3.96 4.90 -19.15
N ILE A 435 -2.71 4.45 -19.11
CA ILE A 435 -2.14 3.82 -17.90
C ILE A 435 -1.67 4.86 -16.86
N GLY A 436 -1.21 6.03 -17.30
CA GLY A 436 -0.72 7.09 -16.42
C GLY A 436 0.74 6.94 -15.97
N VAL A 437 1.58 6.31 -16.79
CA VAL A 437 3.05 6.28 -16.62
C VAL A 437 3.62 7.64 -17.03
N SER A 438 4.53 8.21 -16.25
CA SER A 438 5.14 9.50 -16.61
C SER A 438 6.11 9.33 -17.77
N HIS A 439 6.25 10.36 -18.60
CA HIS A 439 7.24 10.35 -19.68
C HIS A 439 8.69 10.31 -19.16
N GLU A 440 8.97 10.86 -17.98
CA GLU A 440 10.25 10.69 -17.29
C GLU A 440 10.56 9.21 -17.03
N THR A 441 9.59 8.46 -16.51
CA THR A 441 9.70 7.01 -16.34
C THR A 441 9.96 6.33 -17.69
N ILE A 442 9.25 6.70 -18.76
CA ILE A 442 9.49 6.15 -20.11
C ILE A 442 10.91 6.43 -20.61
N ALA A 443 11.40 7.66 -20.43
CA ALA A 443 12.75 8.07 -20.81
C ALA A 443 13.81 7.29 -20.03
N ASN A 444 13.61 7.12 -18.72
CA ASN A 444 14.50 6.34 -17.86
C ASN A 444 14.54 4.87 -18.30
N ILE A 445 13.38 4.25 -18.57
CA ILE A 445 13.29 2.89 -19.12
C ILE A 445 14.10 2.77 -20.41
N LYS A 446 13.89 3.68 -21.37
CA LYS A 446 14.63 3.67 -22.64
C LYS A 446 16.13 3.84 -22.42
N SER A 447 16.54 4.71 -21.49
CA SER A 447 17.95 4.95 -21.15
C SER A 447 18.63 3.74 -20.53
N ILE A 448 17.94 3.07 -19.60
CA ILE A 448 18.44 1.87 -18.91
C ILE A 448 18.51 0.68 -19.89
N LEU A 449 17.46 0.47 -20.68
CA LEU A 449 17.29 -0.73 -21.48
C LEU A 449 17.90 -0.66 -22.89
N LEU A 450 18.30 0.50 -23.43
CA LEU A 450 18.92 0.60 -24.76
C LEU A 450 20.43 0.91 -24.68
N LYS A 451 21.22 0.24 -25.53
CA LYS A 451 22.66 0.47 -25.64
C LYS A 451 22.97 1.78 -26.38
N GLY A 452 23.77 2.66 -25.78
CA GLY A 452 24.38 3.83 -26.44
C GLY A 452 23.51 5.08 -26.54
N THR A 453 22.98 5.57 -25.41
CA THR A 453 22.19 6.82 -25.35
C THR A 453 23.03 8.07 -25.68
N ALA A 454 23.04 8.41 -26.96
CA ALA A 454 22.95 9.78 -27.44
C ALA A 454 22.21 9.72 -28.78
N SER A 455 20.88 9.87 -28.77
CA SER A 455 20.16 10.05 -30.04
C SER A 455 20.65 11.34 -30.68
N GLN A 456 21.51 11.26 -31.71
CA GLN A 456 21.63 12.35 -32.66
C GLN A 456 20.24 12.58 -33.27
N GLY A 457 19.59 13.68 -32.88
CA GLY A 457 18.33 14.13 -33.50
C GLY A 457 17.16 14.36 -32.55
N THR A 458 17.20 13.90 -31.29
CA THR A 458 16.12 14.18 -30.31
C THR A 458 16.60 15.18 -29.25
N ILE A 459 15.87 16.27 -29.10
CA ILE A 459 16.07 17.31 -28.07
C ILE A 459 14.88 17.23 -27.12
N VAL A 460 15.10 17.26 -25.81
CA VAL A 460 14.01 17.32 -24.81
C VAL A 460 14.05 18.69 -24.16
N ILE A 461 12.91 19.38 -24.09
CA ILE A 461 12.78 20.62 -23.33
C ILE A 461 12.70 20.26 -21.84
N GLU A 462 13.61 20.81 -21.03
CA GLU A 462 13.73 20.41 -19.61
C GLU A 462 12.51 20.81 -18.76
N ASN A 463 11.90 21.96 -19.07
CA ASN A 463 10.80 22.49 -18.28
C ASN A 463 9.44 22.17 -18.91
N ARG A 464 8.55 21.59 -18.09
CA ARG A 464 7.16 21.40 -18.45
C ARG A 464 6.43 22.73 -18.64
N GLN A 465 5.55 22.79 -19.63
CA GLN A 465 4.72 23.96 -19.95
C GLN A 465 3.23 23.65 -19.78
N ASP A 466 2.39 24.64 -19.44
CA ASP A 466 0.95 24.43 -19.33
C ASP A 466 0.23 24.90 -20.60
N VAL A 467 -0.65 24.07 -21.14
CA VAL A 467 -1.40 24.32 -22.38
C VAL A 467 -2.90 24.30 -22.07
N LEU A 468 -3.52 25.48 -22.05
CA LEU A 468 -4.96 25.62 -21.84
C LEU A 468 -5.72 25.47 -23.17
N LEU A 469 -6.50 24.40 -23.30
CA LEU A 469 -7.22 24.04 -24.54
C LEU A 469 -8.23 25.10 -24.98
N ALA A 470 -8.92 25.75 -24.02
CA ALA A 470 -9.94 26.75 -24.30
C ALA A 470 -9.47 27.95 -25.14
N ASN A 471 -8.15 28.24 -25.15
CA ASN A 471 -7.56 29.37 -25.87
C ASN A 471 -6.72 28.93 -27.08
N GLY A 472 -6.90 27.70 -27.57
CA GLY A 472 -6.06 27.11 -28.63
C GLY A 472 -4.70 26.61 -28.14
N GLY A 473 -4.16 27.20 -27.06
CA GLY A 473 -2.91 26.76 -26.44
C GLY A 473 -1.66 27.12 -27.27
N GLY A 474 -0.49 27.09 -26.62
CA GLY A 474 0.79 27.35 -27.28
C GLY A 474 1.96 26.79 -26.47
N VAL A 475 3.07 26.53 -27.14
CA VAL A 475 4.29 25.96 -26.57
C VAL A 475 5.56 26.61 -27.14
N SER A 476 6.64 26.57 -26.38
CA SER A 476 7.97 27.01 -26.79
C SER A 476 8.94 25.83 -26.92
N LEU A 477 9.87 25.92 -27.87
CA LEU A 477 10.98 24.97 -28.03
C LEU A 477 12.28 25.47 -27.38
N GLY A 478 12.18 26.44 -26.46
CA GLY A 478 13.32 27.09 -25.83
C GLY A 478 13.99 28.14 -26.72
N ASP A 479 15.25 28.45 -26.43
CA ASP A 479 16.01 29.53 -27.09
C ASP A 479 16.61 29.13 -28.45
N ILE A 480 16.40 27.88 -28.88
CA ILE A 480 16.94 27.38 -30.14
C ILE A 480 16.05 27.87 -31.29
N GLU A 481 16.62 28.65 -32.20
CA GLU A 481 15.96 28.96 -33.47
C GLU A 481 16.02 27.74 -34.40
N TYR A 482 14.86 27.41 -34.95
CA TYR A 482 14.64 26.38 -35.97
C TYR A 482 14.18 27.03 -37.27
N ASN A 483 14.52 26.46 -38.43
CA ASN A 483 14.13 27.01 -39.72
C ASN A 483 12.63 26.83 -39.99
N GLU A 484 12.06 25.71 -39.54
CA GLU A 484 10.67 25.32 -39.79
C GLU A 484 10.21 24.34 -38.72
N VAL A 485 8.94 24.47 -38.32
CA VAL A 485 8.20 23.44 -37.58
C VAL A 485 7.35 22.68 -38.58
N LYS A 486 7.67 21.40 -38.78
CA LYS A 486 7.00 20.54 -39.77
C LYS A 486 5.74 19.89 -39.23
N SER A 487 5.72 19.57 -37.94
CA SER A 487 4.57 18.98 -37.29
C SER A 487 4.65 19.07 -35.77
N ILE A 488 3.49 19.15 -35.14
CA ILE A 488 3.28 19.07 -33.70
C ILE A 488 2.26 17.96 -33.46
N PHE A 489 2.57 17.05 -32.55
CA PHE A 489 1.74 15.89 -32.25
C PHE A 489 1.64 15.65 -30.76
N ILE A 490 0.45 15.30 -30.26
CA ILE A 490 0.21 14.85 -28.89
C ILE A 490 -0.54 13.54 -28.89
N GLY A 491 -0.01 12.50 -28.25
CA GLY A 491 -0.64 11.18 -28.34
C GLY A 491 -0.93 10.80 -29.80
N GLY A 492 -0.01 11.19 -30.72
CA GLY A 492 -0.06 11.25 -32.20
C GLY A 492 -1.27 11.96 -32.87
N ILE A 493 -2.11 12.67 -32.13
CA ILE A 493 -3.08 13.58 -32.72
C ILE A 493 -2.32 14.81 -33.21
N SER A 494 -2.47 15.15 -34.49
CA SER A 494 -1.81 16.32 -35.05
C SER A 494 -2.43 17.58 -34.46
N LEU A 495 -1.58 18.46 -33.93
CA LEU A 495 -1.94 19.79 -33.45
C LEU A 495 -1.54 20.89 -34.45
N GLY A 496 -1.27 20.50 -35.71
CA GLY A 496 -0.82 21.39 -36.76
C GLY A 496 0.69 21.63 -36.76
N THR A 497 1.09 22.83 -37.17
CA THR A 497 2.50 23.26 -37.33
C THR A 497 2.81 24.59 -36.66
N ASP A 498 1.81 25.23 -36.03
CA ASP A 498 1.96 26.53 -35.37
C ASP A 498 2.10 26.34 -33.85
N LEU A 499 3.30 26.63 -33.34
CA LEU A 499 3.61 26.53 -31.91
C LEU A 499 2.80 27.51 -31.05
N SER A 500 2.30 28.61 -31.62
CA SER A 500 1.59 29.65 -30.87
C SER A 500 0.09 29.41 -30.81
N ASN A 501 -0.45 28.55 -31.67
CA ASN A 501 -1.87 28.27 -31.77
C ASN A 501 -2.09 26.83 -32.24
N LEU A 502 -2.12 25.91 -31.28
CA LEU A 502 -2.26 24.49 -31.54
C LEU A 502 -3.68 24.18 -32.06
N ASP A 503 -3.80 23.30 -33.06
CA ASP A 503 -5.09 22.78 -33.50
C ASP A 503 -5.59 21.72 -32.52
N VAL A 504 -6.30 22.18 -31.49
CA VAL A 504 -6.83 21.31 -30.43
C VAL A 504 -8.21 20.74 -30.75
N SER A 505 -8.78 20.99 -31.93
CA SER A 505 -10.15 20.62 -32.27
C SER A 505 -10.42 19.11 -32.22
N ALA A 506 -9.38 18.29 -32.43
CA ALA A 506 -9.44 16.83 -32.32
C ALA A 506 -9.39 16.31 -30.87
N ILE A 507 -8.94 17.13 -29.92
CA ILE A 507 -8.78 16.73 -28.51
C ILE A 507 -9.70 17.49 -27.54
N TYR A 508 -10.34 18.57 -27.99
CA TYR A 508 -11.14 19.47 -27.16
C TYR A 508 -12.53 19.72 -27.76
N ASP A 509 -13.57 19.34 -27.00
CA ASP A 509 -14.97 19.69 -27.29
C ASP A 509 -15.30 21.00 -26.57
N SER A 510 -15.26 22.11 -27.31
CA SER A 510 -15.51 23.44 -26.76
C SER A 510 -16.95 23.67 -26.30
N GLU A 511 -17.92 22.92 -26.82
CA GLU A 511 -19.33 23.05 -26.39
C GLU A 511 -19.55 22.38 -25.05
N LYS A 512 -18.97 21.18 -24.86
CA LYS A 512 -19.06 20.43 -23.60
C LYS A 512 -18.00 20.81 -22.59
N GLN A 513 -16.98 21.56 -23.01
CA GLN A 513 -15.80 21.87 -22.20
C GLN A 513 -15.09 20.60 -21.70
N THR A 514 -15.00 19.59 -22.56
CA THR A 514 -14.37 18.29 -22.25
C THR A 514 -13.19 18.02 -23.18
N SER A 515 -12.25 17.17 -22.77
CA SER A 515 -11.17 16.70 -23.63
C SER A 515 -10.99 15.20 -23.60
N THR A 516 -10.39 14.66 -24.67
CA THR A 516 -10.02 13.24 -24.80
C THR A 516 -8.58 12.97 -24.38
N ILE A 517 -7.74 14.01 -24.35
CA ILE A 517 -6.37 14.01 -23.85
C ILE A 517 -6.23 15.14 -22.83
N TRP A 518 -5.59 14.89 -21.68
CA TRP A 518 -5.45 15.87 -20.60
C TRP A 518 -4.36 15.51 -19.60
N GLY A 519 -3.88 16.48 -18.81
CA GLY A 519 -2.85 16.27 -17.80
C GLY A 519 -1.43 16.28 -18.37
N GLU A 520 -0.48 15.73 -17.62
CA GLU A 520 0.92 15.67 -18.04
C GLU A 520 1.04 14.81 -19.32
N ARG A 521 1.65 15.38 -20.35
CA ARG A 521 1.79 14.85 -21.71
C ARG A 521 3.09 15.35 -22.32
N GLU A 522 3.41 14.85 -23.49
CA GLU A 522 4.49 15.39 -24.32
C GLU A 522 4.00 15.74 -25.72
N LEU A 523 4.46 16.88 -26.22
CA LEU A 523 4.35 17.20 -27.63
C LEU A 523 5.59 16.71 -28.35
N ASN A 524 5.37 15.90 -29.39
CA ASN A 524 6.38 15.55 -30.36
C ASN A 524 6.38 16.59 -31.47
N VAL A 525 7.42 17.41 -31.51
CA VAL A 525 7.58 18.48 -32.50
C VAL A 525 8.70 18.10 -33.46
N THR A 526 8.37 17.98 -34.75
CA THR A 526 9.37 17.77 -35.79
C THR A 526 9.77 19.12 -36.36
N VAL A 527 11.07 19.41 -36.31
CA VAL A 527 11.64 20.69 -36.76
C VAL A 527 12.76 20.44 -37.77
N SER A 528 13.01 21.44 -38.61
CA SER A 528 14.18 21.48 -39.49
C SER A 528 15.18 22.48 -38.96
N LYS A 529 16.43 22.05 -38.78
CA LYS A 529 17.56 22.93 -38.48
C LYS A 529 18.72 22.65 -39.43
N ASP A 530 19.14 23.68 -40.16
CA ASP A 530 20.21 23.63 -41.16
C ASP A 530 20.03 22.49 -42.19
N GLY A 531 18.78 22.18 -42.53
CA GLY A 531 18.41 21.12 -43.47
C GLY A 531 18.40 19.71 -42.89
N VAL A 532 18.62 19.55 -41.59
CA VAL A 532 18.51 18.29 -40.85
C VAL A 532 17.23 18.29 -40.04
N GLU A 533 16.43 17.23 -40.18
CA GLU A 533 15.25 17.03 -39.34
C GLU A 533 15.66 16.60 -37.94
N GLN A 534 15.03 17.21 -36.95
CA GLN A 534 15.21 16.93 -35.54
C GLN A 534 13.83 16.75 -34.90
N ARG A 535 13.76 15.88 -33.90
CA ARG A 535 12.61 15.73 -33.02
C ARG A 535 12.87 16.55 -31.76
N VAL A 536 11.91 17.35 -31.35
CA VAL A 536 11.90 18.05 -30.06
C VAL A 536 10.73 17.50 -29.25
N ILE A 537 11.02 17.01 -28.06
CA ILE A 537 10.03 16.56 -27.09
C ILE A 537 9.78 17.71 -26.13
N VAL A 538 8.52 18.15 -26.03
CA VAL A 538 8.11 19.24 -25.15
C VAL A 538 7.17 18.69 -24.08
N PRO A 539 7.63 18.54 -22.82
CA PRO A 539 6.74 18.19 -21.72
C PRO A 539 5.69 19.28 -21.51
N VAL A 540 4.42 18.88 -21.45
CA VAL A 540 3.28 19.79 -21.28
C VAL A 540 2.27 19.26 -20.27
N ARG A 541 1.50 20.14 -19.62
CA ARG A 541 0.24 19.79 -18.97
C ARG A 541 -0.90 20.34 -19.80
N ILE A 542 -1.73 19.44 -20.33
CA ILE A 542 -2.92 19.78 -21.09
C ILE A 542 -4.07 20.06 -20.12
N ILE A 543 -4.48 21.31 -20.03
CA ILE A 543 -5.53 21.79 -19.14
C ILE A 543 -6.80 22.02 -19.97
N THR A 544 -7.88 21.33 -19.60
CA THR A 544 -9.17 21.45 -20.26
C THR A 544 -9.84 22.77 -19.91
N ARG A 545 -9.87 23.11 -18.61
CA ARG A 545 -10.48 24.35 -18.11
C ARG A 545 -9.83 24.79 -16.80
N VAL A 546 -9.61 26.10 -16.68
CA VAL A 546 -9.29 26.75 -15.40
C VAL A 546 -10.57 27.37 -14.85
N ILE A 547 -10.90 27.07 -13.60
CA ILE A 547 -12.11 27.51 -12.91
C ILE A 547 -11.70 28.57 -11.89
N ASN A 548 -12.23 29.78 -12.05
CA ASN A 548 -11.85 30.94 -11.24
C ASN A 548 -12.99 31.46 -10.37
N THR A 549 -14.23 31.07 -10.66
CA THR A 549 -15.42 31.66 -10.03
C THR A 549 -16.50 30.64 -9.69
N ALA A 550 -17.33 30.96 -8.69
CA ALA A 550 -18.48 30.14 -8.32
C ALA A 550 -19.53 30.03 -9.44
N ALA A 551 -19.64 31.04 -10.31
CA ALA A 551 -20.55 31.03 -11.45
C ALA A 551 -20.19 29.94 -12.47
N GLU A 552 -18.89 29.68 -12.68
CA GLU A 552 -18.43 28.61 -13.55
C GLU A 552 -18.73 27.24 -12.95
N ILE A 553 -18.63 27.08 -11.63
CA ILE A 553 -19.03 25.84 -10.93
C ILE A 553 -20.55 25.62 -11.09
N GLN A 554 -21.35 26.67 -10.90
CA GLN A 554 -22.80 26.62 -11.10
C GLN A 554 -23.15 26.19 -12.53
N GLU A 555 -22.52 26.80 -13.53
CA GLU A 555 -22.69 26.45 -14.96
C GLU A 555 -22.43 24.96 -15.20
N MET A 556 -21.29 24.46 -14.72
CA MET A 556 -20.91 23.05 -14.86
C MET A 556 -21.92 22.12 -14.14
N SER A 557 -22.38 22.52 -12.95
CA SER A 557 -23.40 21.79 -12.19
C SER A 557 -24.74 21.66 -12.92
N GLU A 558 -25.21 22.77 -13.53
CA GLU A 558 -26.49 22.85 -14.21
C GLU A 558 -26.50 22.10 -15.54
N ALA A 559 -25.37 22.08 -16.25
CA ALA A 559 -25.18 21.26 -17.45
C ALA A 559 -25.34 19.76 -17.14
N ARG A 560 -24.98 19.35 -15.91
CA ARG A 560 -25.03 17.95 -15.44
C ARG A 560 -24.30 16.98 -16.38
N GLU A 561 -23.17 17.41 -16.92
CA GLU A 561 -22.34 16.63 -17.83
C GLU A 561 -21.41 15.65 -17.08
N GLU A 562 -20.88 14.68 -17.83
CA GLU A 562 -19.71 13.91 -17.39
C GLU A 562 -18.44 14.74 -17.66
N LEU A 563 -17.61 14.93 -16.63
CA LEU A 563 -16.35 15.65 -16.75
C LEU A 563 -15.27 14.72 -17.27
N LYS A 564 -14.77 15.00 -18.47
CA LYS A 564 -13.64 14.31 -19.10
C LYS A 564 -12.57 15.36 -19.39
N GLY A 565 -11.39 15.24 -18.82
CA GLY A 565 -10.36 16.29 -18.91
C GLY A 565 -9.59 16.58 -17.62
N TYR A 566 -8.74 17.60 -17.69
CA TYR A 566 -7.99 18.18 -16.56
C TYR A 566 -8.59 19.53 -16.21
N TYR A 567 -9.23 19.60 -15.06
CA TYR A 567 -9.88 20.80 -14.54
C TYR A 567 -9.05 21.33 -13.40
N MET A 568 -8.74 22.62 -13.42
CA MET A 568 -7.84 23.23 -12.46
C MET A 568 -8.51 24.43 -11.79
N LEU A 569 -8.38 24.58 -10.47
CA LEU A 569 -8.74 25.84 -9.82
C LEU A 569 -7.67 26.90 -10.10
N GLY A 570 -8.12 28.10 -10.47
CA GLY A 570 -7.26 29.28 -10.63
C GLY A 570 -7.32 30.28 -9.47
N ALA A 571 -8.22 30.04 -8.50
CA ALA A 571 -8.41 30.87 -7.33
C ALA A 571 -9.07 30.06 -6.20
N ASP A 572 -9.02 30.59 -4.98
CA ASP A 572 -9.91 30.15 -3.91
C ASP A 572 -11.35 30.57 -4.25
N ILE A 573 -12.31 29.66 -4.10
CA ILE A 573 -13.70 29.88 -4.53
C ILE A 573 -14.65 29.58 -3.38
N GLU A 574 -15.56 30.51 -3.10
CA GLU A 574 -16.69 30.29 -2.20
C GLU A 574 -17.97 30.05 -3.01
N VAL A 575 -18.65 28.94 -2.75
CA VAL A 575 -19.84 28.51 -3.47
C VAL A 575 -20.92 28.04 -2.50
N SER A 576 -22.18 28.34 -2.81
CA SER A 576 -23.30 28.03 -1.93
C SER A 576 -23.79 26.59 -2.09
N TYR A 577 -24.29 26.20 -3.27
CA TYR A 577 -24.95 24.91 -3.51
C TYR A 577 -24.73 24.31 -4.91
N TYR A 578 -23.48 24.01 -5.28
CA TYR A 578 -23.17 23.41 -6.60
C TYR A 578 -21.97 22.47 -6.54
N GLY A 579 -22.06 21.32 -7.22
CA GLY A 579 -20.88 20.48 -7.53
C GLY A 579 -20.44 20.69 -8.98
N PHE A 580 -19.35 20.04 -9.41
CA PHE A 580 -18.79 20.22 -10.74
C PHE A 580 -19.49 19.40 -11.83
N GLY A 581 -20.11 18.27 -11.51
CA GLY A 581 -20.72 17.41 -12.53
C GLY A 581 -21.35 16.13 -11.99
N LYS A 582 -21.78 15.24 -12.89
CA LYS A 582 -22.36 13.94 -12.50
C LYS A 582 -21.31 12.88 -12.23
N LYS A 583 -20.16 12.96 -12.91
CA LYS A 583 -19.07 11.99 -12.82
C LYS A 583 -17.79 12.57 -13.41
N LEU A 584 -16.64 12.31 -12.78
CA LEU A 584 -15.31 12.63 -13.31
C LEU A 584 -14.68 11.38 -13.91
N TYR A 585 -14.03 11.53 -15.07
CA TYR A 585 -13.18 10.52 -15.73
C TYR A 585 -11.74 11.02 -15.94
N GLY A 586 -11.36 12.13 -15.31
CA GLY A 586 -10.05 12.76 -15.49
C GLY A 586 -9.51 13.35 -14.19
N THR A 587 -8.76 14.45 -14.30
CA THR A 587 -8.11 15.08 -13.16
C THR A 587 -8.86 16.33 -12.72
N PHE A 588 -9.13 16.45 -11.44
CA PHE A 588 -9.45 17.70 -10.79
C PHE A 588 -8.26 18.13 -9.91
N ASP A 589 -7.62 19.21 -10.30
CA ASP A 589 -6.47 19.79 -9.63
C ASP A 589 -6.91 21.05 -8.87
N GLY A 590 -6.92 20.97 -7.54
CA GLY A 590 -7.15 22.15 -6.70
C GLY A 590 -6.02 23.17 -6.83
N ASN A 591 -4.84 22.79 -7.34
CA ASN A 591 -3.70 23.66 -7.56
C ASN A 591 -3.31 24.47 -6.31
N GLY A 592 -3.49 23.86 -5.13
CA GLY A 592 -3.26 24.48 -3.82
C GLY A 592 -4.36 25.43 -3.35
N HIS A 593 -5.46 25.56 -4.09
CA HIS A 593 -6.58 26.44 -3.75
C HIS A 593 -7.62 25.77 -2.85
N THR A 594 -8.39 26.64 -2.19
CA THR A 594 -9.49 26.27 -1.29
C THR A 594 -10.85 26.46 -1.95
N LEU A 595 -11.69 25.42 -1.86
CA LEU A 595 -13.10 25.49 -2.18
C LEU A 595 -13.93 25.58 -0.89
N THR A 596 -14.52 26.73 -0.61
CA THR A 596 -15.43 26.92 0.53
C THR A 596 -16.87 26.66 0.12
N HIS A 597 -17.56 25.79 0.86
CA HIS A 597 -18.91 25.33 0.54
C HIS A 597 -19.89 25.56 1.70
N GLY A 598 -21.03 26.18 1.40
CA GLY A 598 -22.14 26.32 2.34
C GLY A 598 -23.06 25.09 2.38
N TRP A 599 -23.16 24.35 1.28
CA TRP A 599 -23.96 23.12 1.15
C TRP A 599 -23.50 22.27 -0.05
N LEU A 600 -23.38 20.95 0.09
CA LEU A 600 -22.94 20.06 -0.99
C LEU A 600 -24.10 19.32 -1.70
N PRO A 601 -23.96 18.95 -2.98
CA PRO A 601 -24.86 17.97 -3.59
C PRO A 601 -24.82 16.62 -2.85
N GLY A 602 -25.92 15.86 -2.85
CA GLY A 602 -25.97 14.57 -2.13
C GLY A 602 -24.90 13.54 -2.53
N ASN A 603 -24.43 13.60 -3.78
CA ASN A 603 -23.35 12.74 -4.29
C ASN A 603 -21.99 13.44 -4.29
N GLY A 604 -21.83 14.51 -3.51
CA GLY A 604 -20.59 15.29 -3.40
C GLY A 604 -20.23 16.12 -4.62
N LEU A 605 -19.03 16.70 -4.57
CA LEU A 605 -18.50 17.64 -5.56
C LEU A 605 -18.50 17.06 -6.98
N PHE A 606 -18.18 15.78 -7.14
CA PHE A 606 -17.98 15.17 -8.46
C PHE A 606 -19.11 14.24 -8.91
N GLY A 607 -20.09 13.96 -8.03
CA GLY A 607 -21.12 12.96 -8.26
C GLY A 607 -20.60 11.52 -8.15
N SER A 608 -19.64 11.14 -9.00
CA SER A 608 -18.90 9.87 -8.92
C SER A 608 -17.47 10.07 -9.46
N LEU A 609 -16.52 9.27 -8.99
CA LEU A 609 -15.16 9.18 -9.52
C LEU A 609 -14.99 7.86 -10.27
N ALA A 610 -14.68 7.95 -11.56
CA ALA A 610 -14.43 6.78 -12.40
C ALA A 610 -13.00 6.22 -12.20
N ASN A 611 -12.78 5.02 -12.73
CA ASN A 611 -11.45 4.42 -12.77
C ASN A 611 -10.47 5.34 -13.51
N GLY A 612 -9.29 5.55 -12.92
CA GLY A 612 -8.26 6.47 -13.42
C GLY A 612 -8.49 7.94 -13.08
N SER A 613 -9.59 8.31 -12.41
CA SER A 613 -9.80 9.71 -12.01
C SER A 613 -8.83 10.11 -10.91
N CYS A 614 -8.41 11.38 -10.91
CA CYS A 614 -7.54 11.94 -9.90
C CYS A 614 -8.15 13.22 -9.31
N VAL A 615 -8.21 13.32 -7.99
CA VAL A 615 -8.50 14.58 -7.29
C VAL A 615 -7.29 14.93 -6.46
N LYS A 616 -6.68 16.09 -6.70
CA LYS A 616 -5.44 16.44 -6.02
C LYS A 616 -5.30 17.89 -5.63
N ASP A 617 -4.39 18.15 -4.70
CA ASP A 617 -3.93 19.49 -4.28
C ASP A 617 -5.09 20.44 -3.94
N LEU A 618 -6.10 19.93 -3.24
CA LEU A 618 -7.38 20.59 -2.99
C LEU A 618 -7.67 20.70 -1.50
N THR A 619 -7.99 21.91 -1.03
CA THR A 619 -8.62 22.09 0.28
C THR A 619 -10.12 22.32 0.12
N VAL A 620 -10.94 21.58 0.86
CA VAL A 620 -12.40 21.77 0.90
C VAL A 620 -12.80 22.25 2.30
N ASP A 621 -13.32 23.47 2.37
CA ASP A 621 -13.79 24.09 3.60
C ASP A 621 -15.32 24.06 3.65
N LEU A 622 -15.90 23.32 4.58
CA LEU A 622 -17.35 23.23 4.74
C LEU A 622 -17.83 24.16 5.86
N ASN A 623 -18.71 25.10 5.50
CA ASN A 623 -19.25 26.14 6.37
C ASN A 623 -20.80 26.19 6.28
N TYR A 624 -21.49 25.21 6.87
CA TYR A 624 -22.95 25.10 6.77
C TYR A 624 -23.66 26.14 7.65
N SER A 625 -24.33 27.11 7.02
CA SER A 625 -24.77 28.33 7.69
C SER A 625 -26.15 28.30 8.37
N ASN A 626 -26.80 27.16 8.62
CA ASN A 626 -28.20 27.15 9.10
C ASN A 626 -28.65 25.97 9.99
N GLY A 627 -27.76 25.31 10.75
CA GLY A 627 -28.18 24.24 11.67
C GLY A 627 -28.83 23.04 10.99
N THR A 628 -28.63 22.89 9.68
CA THR A 628 -28.89 21.64 8.96
C THR A 628 -27.53 21.17 8.50
N GLY A 629 -26.93 20.21 9.20
CA GLY A 629 -25.64 19.62 8.82
C GLY A 629 -25.68 18.96 7.43
N ALA A 630 -24.57 18.32 7.04
CA ALA A 630 -24.39 17.56 5.80
C ALA A 630 -25.32 16.33 5.69
N LYS A 631 -26.64 16.53 5.71
CA LYS A 631 -27.65 15.46 5.65
C LYS A 631 -27.47 14.69 4.33
N TYR A 632 -27.00 13.45 4.43
CA TYR A 632 -26.82 12.51 3.30
C TYR A 632 -25.89 13.01 2.18
N GLN A 633 -24.91 13.85 2.50
CA GLN A 633 -23.98 14.43 1.53
C GLN A 633 -22.57 13.87 1.71
N ALA A 634 -22.04 13.29 0.64
CA ALA A 634 -20.61 13.05 0.55
C ALA A 634 -19.86 14.35 0.20
N VAL A 635 -18.61 14.46 0.63
CA VAL A 635 -17.75 15.58 0.26
C VAL A 635 -17.26 15.44 -1.17
N LEU A 636 -16.60 14.33 -1.49
CA LEU A 636 -15.97 14.14 -2.79
C LEU A 636 -16.94 13.53 -3.80
N ALA A 637 -17.53 12.38 -3.46
CA ALA A 637 -18.26 11.59 -4.45
C ALA A 637 -19.31 10.65 -3.85
N GLY A 638 -20.31 10.31 -4.66
CA GLY A 638 -21.26 9.24 -4.40
C GLY A 638 -20.56 7.88 -4.44
N ASP A 639 -19.95 7.54 -5.56
CA ASP A 639 -19.18 6.30 -5.74
C ASP A 639 -17.77 6.63 -6.22
N CYS A 640 -16.78 5.85 -5.79
CA CYS A 640 -15.37 6.02 -6.11
C CYS A 640 -14.74 4.67 -6.46
N ILE A 641 -14.32 4.52 -7.72
CA ILE A 641 -13.78 3.26 -8.24
C ILE A 641 -12.46 3.55 -8.91
N GLY A 642 -11.35 2.96 -8.46
CA GLY A 642 -10.07 3.04 -9.18
C GLY A 642 -9.47 4.45 -9.25
N ALA A 643 -9.75 5.32 -8.28
CA ALA A 643 -9.31 6.72 -8.30
C ALA A 643 -8.07 6.97 -7.43
N LEU A 644 -7.39 8.09 -7.67
CA LEU A 644 -6.34 8.64 -6.82
C LEU A 644 -6.84 9.93 -6.15
N ILE A 645 -6.80 9.98 -4.82
CA ILE A 645 -7.07 11.18 -4.02
C ILE A 645 -5.76 11.58 -3.35
N GLU A 646 -5.16 12.70 -3.75
CA GLU A 646 -3.78 13.05 -3.37
C GLU A 646 -3.67 14.48 -2.83
N ASN A 647 -3.06 14.68 -1.66
CA ASN A 647 -2.89 16.02 -1.06
C ASN A 647 -4.24 16.76 -0.91
N VAL A 648 -5.25 16.07 -0.38
CA VAL A 648 -6.60 16.63 -0.20
C VAL A 648 -6.87 16.85 1.28
N THR A 649 -7.24 18.08 1.64
CA THR A 649 -7.64 18.44 3.00
C THR A 649 -9.13 18.78 3.03
N VAL A 650 -9.88 18.19 3.96
CA VAL A 650 -11.30 18.49 4.18
C VAL A 650 -11.47 19.05 5.58
N ASN A 651 -11.91 20.30 5.70
CA ASN A 651 -12.20 20.94 6.97
C ASN A 651 -13.71 21.12 7.15
N TYR A 652 -14.29 20.45 8.14
CA TYR A 652 -15.70 20.63 8.52
C TYR A 652 -15.82 21.61 9.68
N LYS A 653 -16.02 22.90 9.35
CA LYS A 653 -15.82 24.05 10.26
C LYS A 653 -17.09 24.55 10.96
N SER A 654 -18.27 24.31 10.40
CA SER A 654 -19.57 24.69 10.99
C SER A 654 -20.71 23.81 10.46
N GLY A 655 -21.77 23.62 11.26
CA GLY A 655 -22.88 22.70 11.00
C GLY A 655 -23.21 21.82 12.23
N GLU A 656 -24.30 21.06 12.20
CA GLU A 656 -24.62 20.07 13.25
C GLU A 656 -23.74 18.81 13.12
N ASP A 657 -23.67 17.98 14.16
CA ASP A 657 -23.09 16.64 14.05
C ASP A 657 -23.75 15.84 12.92
N SER A 658 -22.97 15.05 12.18
CA SER A 658 -23.54 14.24 11.08
C SER A 658 -24.07 12.87 11.53
N THR A 659 -24.10 12.62 12.85
CA THR A 659 -24.52 11.35 13.49
C THR A 659 -26.02 11.22 13.73
N TYR A 660 -26.81 12.29 13.62
CA TYR A 660 -28.23 12.26 13.97
C TYR A 660 -29.11 11.92 12.74
N TRP A 661 -29.92 10.85 12.85
CA TRP A 661 -31.28 10.62 12.30
C TRP A 661 -31.54 9.23 11.71
N GLN A 662 -32.24 8.40 12.51
CA GLN A 662 -32.88 7.11 12.20
C GLN A 662 -33.81 7.17 10.98
N TYR A 663 -33.35 6.68 9.83
CA TYR A 663 -34.22 6.07 8.83
C TYR A 663 -33.48 4.84 8.31
N ASP A 664 -34.03 3.64 8.58
CA ASP A 664 -33.54 2.27 8.36
C ASP A 664 -32.86 1.91 7.00
N SER A 665 -32.66 2.87 6.08
CA SER A 665 -32.03 2.66 4.77
C SER A 665 -30.84 3.58 4.46
N TYR A 666 -30.53 4.58 5.28
CA TYR A 666 -29.49 5.58 5.00
C TYR A 666 -28.34 5.67 6.01
N ASP A 667 -28.41 4.93 7.12
CA ASP A 667 -27.44 4.95 8.23
C ASP A 667 -26.04 4.37 7.88
N SER A 668 -25.76 4.11 6.61
CA SER A 668 -24.52 3.50 6.14
C SER A 668 -23.68 4.39 5.20
N MET A 669 -24.14 5.60 4.87
CA MET A 669 -23.51 6.45 3.85
C MET A 669 -22.27 7.17 4.37
N GLY A 670 -21.16 7.07 3.63
CA GLY A 670 -19.90 7.69 4.03
C GLY A 670 -19.86 9.20 3.78
N PHE A 671 -19.21 9.92 4.69
CA PHE A 671 -19.05 11.38 4.67
C PHE A 671 -18.14 11.87 3.54
N ILE A 672 -17.05 11.17 3.23
CA ILE A 672 -16.13 11.55 2.14
C ILE A 672 -16.58 10.95 0.82
N VAL A 673 -16.91 9.65 0.85
CA VAL A 673 -17.47 8.88 -0.27
C VAL A 673 -18.73 8.19 0.21
N ARG A 674 -19.85 8.36 -0.48
CA ARG A 674 -21.18 7.90 -0.02
C ARG A 674 -21.35 6.36 -0.05
N GLY A 675 -20.96 5.74 -1.16
CA GLY A 675 -21.43 4.43 -1.61
C GLY A 675 -20.28 3.44 -1.86
N ASP A 676 -20.09 3.04 -3.11
CA ASP A 676 -19.01 2.11 -3.48
C ASP A 676 -17.64 2.78 -3.38
N LEU A 677 -16.70 2.12 -2.70
CA LEU A 677 -15.30 2.53 -2.62
C LEU A 677 -14.39 1.31 -2.87
N VAL A 678 -13.79 1.25 -4.05
CA VAL A 678 -13.01 0.08 -4.50
C VAL A 678 -11.76 0.53 -5.24
N ASN A 679 -10.63 -0.18 -5.04
CA ASN A 679 -9.37 0.07 -5.74
C ASN A 679 -8.90 1.54 -5.72
N THR A 680 -9.25 2.30 -4.68
CA THR A 680 -8.94 3.73 -4.60
C THR A 680 -7.73 3.96 -3.70
N THR A 681 -6.81 4.82 -4.14
CA THR A 681 -5.66 5.23 -3.33
C THR A 681 -5.91 6.60 -2.72
N PHE A 682 -5.75 6.72 -1.41
CA PHE A 682 -5.70 7.99 -0.69
C PHE A 682 -4.28 8.26 -0.25
N ARG A 683 -3.68 9.36 -0.72
CA ARG A 683 -2.32 9.78 -0.39
C ARG A 683 -2.34 11.18 0.20
N ASN A 684 -1.76 11.37 1.39
CA ASN A 684 -1.72 12.65 2.08
C ASN A 684 -3.11 13.30 2.17
N VAL A 685 -4.08 12.53 2.68
CA VAL A 685 -5.46 13.00 2.82
C VAL A 685 -5.73 13.30 4.27
N GLU A 686 -6.21 14.50 4.56
CA GLU A 686 -6.49 14.95 5.92
C GLU A 686 -7.95 15.40 6.07
N ILE A 687 -8.64 14.90 7.09
CA ILE A 687 -10.02 15.26 7.39
C ILE A 687 -10.08 15.81 8.81
N ASN A 688 -10.48 17.06 8.92
CA ASN A 688 -10.55 17.80 10.17
C ASN A 688 -11.99 18.22 10.46
N ALA A 689 -12.68 17.48 11.32
CA ALA A 689 -14.03 17.81 11.78
C ALA A 689 -13.96 18.60 13.08
N LYS A 690 -13.78 19.93 13.00
CA LYS A 690 -13.53 20.81 14.15
C LYS A 690 -14.28 22.13 14.00
N ASP A 691 -14.98 22.56 15.05
CA ASP A 691 -15.63 23.87 15.08
C ASP A 691 -14.60 24.99 15.10
N ALA A 692 -14.52 25.76 14.01
CA ALA A 692 -13.58 26.86 13.79
C ALA A 692 -12.10 26.55 14.15
N VAL A 693 -11.22 27.54 13.96
CA VAL A 693 -9.80 27.40 14.31
C VAL A 693 -9.67 27.42 15.84
N GLY A 694 -9.65 26.23 16.45
CA GLY A 694 -9.38 26.06 17.89
C GLY A 694 -10.55 25.54 18.75
N GLY A 695 -11.73 25.25 18.19
CA GLY A 695 -12.88 24.71 18.94
C GLY A 695 -12.87 23.19 19.13
N GLU A 696 -13.99 22.63 19.60
CA GLU A 696 -14.15 21.20 19.83
C GLU A 696 -14.28 20.41 18.51
N TYR A 697 -13.91 19.14 18.52
CA TYR A 697 -14.13 18.28 17.36
C TYR A 697 -15.62 17.93 17.22
N LYS A 698 -16.09 17.64 16.00
CA LYS A 698 -17.49 17.27 15.67
C LYS A 698 -17.66 15.77 15.51
N GLU A 699 -18.88 15.28 15.70
CA GLU A 699 -19.21 13.88 15.42
C GLU A 699 -19.52 13.65 13.95
N LEU A 700 -19.02 12.54 13.40
CA LEU A 700 -19.26 12.10 12.04
C LEU A 700 -20.02 10.77 12.02
N GLY A 701 -20.85 10.55 10.99
CA GLY A 701 -21.34 9.22 10.65
C GLY A 701 -20.22 8.29 10.11
N ALA A 702 -20.57 7.36 9.22
CA ALA A 702 -19.55 6.61 8.49
C ALA A 702 -18.65 7.57 7.71
N VAL A 703 -17.33 7.37 7.71
CA VAL A 703 -16.39 8.29 7.03
C VAL A 703 -16.26 7.94 5.55
N LEU A 704 -16.08 6.66 5.26
CA LEU A 704 -15.94 6.08 3.93
C LEU A 704 -17.12 5.18 3.59
N GLY A 705 -17.33 4.92 2.30
CA GLY A 705 -18.61 4.48 1.74
C GLY A 705 -19.25 3.22 2.31
N SER A 706 -20.56 3.09 2.08
CA SER A 706 -21.43 2.01 2.57
C SER A 706 -21.15 0.62 2.00
N ARG A 707 -20.31 0.56 0.96
CA ARG A 707 -19.90 -0.67 0.26
C ARG A 707 -18.40 -0.68 0.02
N PHE A 708 -17.64 -0.56 1.11
CA PHE A 708 -16.18 -0.63 1.11
C PHE A 708 -15.70 -1.97 0.56
N GLY A 709 -15.00 -1.92 -0.58
CA GLY A 709 -14.45 -3.08 -1.27
C GLY A 709 -12.96 -3.31 -1.01
N THR A 710 -12.38 -4.25 -1.75
CA THR A 710 -10.96 -4.58 -1.69
C THR A 710 -10.11 -3.61 -2.52
N GLY A 711 -8.78 -3.61 -2.28
CA GLY A 711 -7.80 -2.89 -3.10
C GLY A 711 -7.67 -1.40 -2.81
N ASN A 712 -8.34 -0.89 -1.78
CA ASN A 712 -8.13 0.49 -1.32
C ASN A 712 -6.79 0.60 -0.58
N VAL A 713 -6.04 1.66 -0.84
CA VAL A 713 -4.71 1.92 -0.28
C VAL A 713 -4.73 3.26 0.45
N PHE A 714 -4.13 3.32 1.64
CA PHE A 714 -3.99 4.53 2.43
C PHE A 714 -2.50 4.82 2.67
N GLU A 715 -2.05 5.98 2.23
CA GLU A 715 -0.71 6.48 2.40
C GLU A 715 -0.82 7.84 3.11
N ASN A 716 -0.64 7.87 4.43
CA ASN A 716 -0.80 9.10 5.23
C ASN A 716 -2.24 9.67 5.13
N PHE A 717 -3.22 8.86 5.53
CA PHE A 717 -4.60 9.29 5.72
C PHE A 717 -4.82 9.67 7.19
N VAL A 718 -5.22 10.91 7.44
CA VAL A 718 -5.39 11.46 8.79
C VAL A 718 -6.85 11.86 8.99
N LEU A 719 -7.49 11.35 10.04
CA LEU A 719 -8.85 11.73 10.43
C LEU A 719 -8.91 12.23 11.86
N ASN A 720 -9.38 13.46 12.05
CA ASN A 720 -9.60 14.07 13.35
C ASN A 720 -11.08 14.42 13.54
N ALA A 721 -11.74 13.74 14.48
CA ALA A 721 -13.16 13.95 14.81
C ALA A 721 -13.41 13.75 16.31
N ALA A 722 -14.57 14.22 16.80
CA ALA A 722 -14.98 13.92 18.16
C ALA A 722 -15.45 12.48 18.22
N LYS A 723 -16.32 12.05 17.32
CA LYS A 723 -16.78 10.65 17.27
C LYS A 723 -16.98 10.26 15.81
N ILE A 724 -16.88 8.97 15.51
CA ILE A 724 -17.32 8.41 14.23
C ILE A 724 -18.23 7.20 14.49
N ASP A 725 -19.26 7.00 13.66
CA ASP A 725 -20.02 5.74 13.67
C ASP A 725 -19.14 4.57 13.21
N SER A 726 -18.45 4.75 12.09
CA SER A 726 -17.53 3.75 11.53
C SER A 726 -16.52 4.42 10.59
N PHE A 727 -15.34 3.82 10.44
CA PHE A 727 -14.40 4.31 9.44
C PHE A 727 -14.94 4.01 8.04
N ALA A 728 -15.47 2.81 7.83
CA ALA A 728 -16.19 2.41 6.64
C ALA A 728 -17.19 1.29 6.97
N ARG A 729 -18.04 0.92 6.02
CA ARG A 729 -18.86 -0.30 6.12
C ARG A 729 -18.64 -1.21 4.91
N ASN A 730 -18.47 -2.50 5.16
CA ASN A 730 -18.33 -3.47 4.07
C ASN A 730 -19.70 -3.72 3.38
N LYS A 731 -19.71 -4.53 2.31
CA LYS A 731 -20.93 -4.81 1.54
C LYS A 731 -22.06 -5.49 2.33
N ASP A 732 -21.73 -6.15 3.44
CA ASP A 732 -22.67 -6.79 4.34
C ASP A 732 -23.18 -5.81 5.43
N GLY A 733 -22.74 -4.54 5.39
CA GLY A 733 -23.09 -3.49 6.34
C GLY A 733 -22.28 -3.51 7.64
N VAL A 734 -21.26 -4.37 7.74
CA VAL A 734 -20.41 -4.49 8.93
C VAL A 734 -19.52 -3.26 9.05
N ALA A 735 -19.55 -2.63 10.21
CA ALA A 735 -18.67 -1.50 10.55
C ALA A 735 -17.21 -1.94 10.61
N LEU A 736 -16.35 -1.13 10.01
CA LEU A 736 -14.91 -1.32 9.96
C LEU A 736 -14.25 -0.20 10.77
N ASN A 737 -13.21 -0.55 11.51
CA ASN A 737 -12.52 0.38 12.39
C ASN A 737 -11.33 1.03 11.66
N MET A 738 -10.91 2.18 12.15
CA MET A 738 -9.88 2.99 11.50
C MET A 738 -8.49 2.36 11.68
N GLU A 739 -8.23 1.86 12.89
CA GLU A 739 -6.97 1.26 13.31
C GLU A 739 -6.65 -0.09 12.65
N ASP A 740 -7.60 -0.67 11.91
CA ASP A 740 -7.41 -1.92 11.17
C ASP A 740 -6.66 -1.70 9.83
N TYR A 741 -6.45 -0.44 9.42
CA TYR A 741 -5.90 -0.08 8.12
C TYR A 741 -4.53 0.60 8.24
N ALA A 742 -3.51 -0.02 7.65
CA ALA A 742 -2.18 0.56 7.57
C ALA A 742 -2.19 1.90 6.82
N GLY A 743 -1.40 2.86 7.30
CA GLY A 743 -1.31 4.21 6.72
C GLY A 743 -2.45 5.16 7.11
N VAL A 744 -3.40 4.70 7.93
CA VAL A 744 -4.45 5.52 8.54
C VAL A 744 -4.06 5.92 9.96
N SER A 745 -4.31 7.18 10.33
CA SER A 745 -4.00 7.75 11.65
C SER A 745 -4.98 8.87 12.01
N GLY A 746 -4.80 9.47 13.19
CA GLY A 746 -5.55 10.63 13.64
C GLY A 746 -6.16 10.43 15.03
N ARG A 747 -7.22 11.18 15.33
CA ARG A 747 -7.83 11.23 16.67
C ARG A 747 -9.35 11.10 16.63
N ILE A 748 -9.89 10.17 17.41
CA ILE A 748 -11.33 10.01 17.66
C ILE A 748 -11.61 9.82 19.15
N VAL A 749 -12.79 10.24 19.62
CA VAL A 749 -13.37 9.84 20.92
C VAL A 749 -14.33 8.69 20.63
N ALA A 750 -14.09 7.54 21.25
CA ALA A 750 -14.98 6.39 21.18
C ALA A 750 -16.19 6.58 22.11
N ASP A 751 -17.25 5.83 21.82
CA ASP A 751 -18.48 5.82 22.61
C ASP A 751 -18.25 5.62 24.11
N SER A 752 -19.13 6.21 24.92
CA SER A 752 -19.22 5.86 26.33
C SER A 752 -19.66 4.40 26.44
N LEU A 753 -18.80 3.56 26.98
CA LEU A 753 -19.10 2.15 27.21
C LEU A 753 -20.07 2.06 28.40
N GLU A 754 -21.36 2.25 28.14
CA GLU A 754 -22.41 2.21 29.17
C GLU A 754 -22.54 0.83 29.84
N GLU A 755 -22.11 -0.24 29.15
CA GLU A 755 -22.26 -1.64 29.61
C GLU A 755 -21.00 -2.25 30.25
N ASN A 756 -19.90 -1.52 30.42
CA ASN A 756 -18.67 -2.10 30.96
C ASN A 756 -18.72 -2.22 32.48
N VAL A 757 -19.34 -3.32 32.91
CA VAL A 757 -19.46 -3.78 34.30
C VAL A 757 -18.10 -3.74 34.99
N MET A 758 -17.95 -2.78 35.89
CA MET A 758 -16.87 -2.74 36.86
C MET A 758 -16.98 -3.98 37.76
N ARG A 759 -16.00 -4.89 37.73
CA ARG A 759 -15.89 -5.98 38.72
C ARG A 759 -14.99 -5.52 39.85
N ALA A 760 -15.51 -4.64 40.70
CA ALA A 760 -14.81 -4.22 41.91
C ALA A 760 -14.74 -5.42 42.88
N THR A 761 -13.62 -6.15 42.87
CA THR A 761 -13.34 -7.16 43.91
C THR A 761 -12.66 -6.49 45.09
N ARG A 762 -12.75 -7.06 46.30
CA ARG A 762 -12.11 -6.54 47.53
C ARG A 762 -10.61 -6.21 47.43
N LYS A 763 -9.95 -6.53 46.31
CA LYS A 763 -8.51 -6.39 46.08
C LYS A 763 -8.11 -5.47 44.91
N GLN A 764 -8.96 -5.18 43.93
CA GLN A 764 -8.59 -4.36 42.75
C GLN A 764 -9.84 -3.79 42.07
N VAL A 765 -9.71 -2.58 41.53
CA VAL A 765 -10.68 -1.98 40.60
C VAL A 765 -10.21 -2.27 39.18
N LYS A 766 -11.11 -2.78 38.34
CA LYS A 766 -10.82 -3.14 36.95
C LYS A 766 -11.83 -2.48 36.02
N ILE A 767 -11.33 -1.80 34.99
CA ILE A 767 -12.14 -1.20 33.91
C ILE A 767 -11.77 -1.91 32.61
N PHE A 768 -12.69 -2.71 32.09
CA PHE A 768 -12.54 -3.30 30.77
C PHE A 768 -12.83 -2.23 29.73
N LEU A 769 -11.93 -2.02 28.77
CA LEU A 769 -12.13 -1.07 27.67
C LEU A 769 -12.81 -1.72 26.46
N GLY A 770 -12.94 -3.05 26.43
CA GLY A 770 -13.49 -3.80 25.30
C GLY A 770 -12.41 -4.55 24.53
N GLU A 771 -12.80 -5.66 23.88
CA GLU A 771 -11.88 -6.53 23.10
C GLU A 771 -11.15 -5.75 21.99
N ARG A 772 -11.84 -4.76 21.38
CA ARG A 772 -11.27 -3.87 20.36
C ARG A 772 -9.97 -3.19 20.79
N TYR A 773 -9.82 -2.89 22.08
CA TYR A 773 -8.67 -2.15 22.60
C TYR A 773 -7.65 -3.04 23.33
N GLU A 774 -7.80 -4.37 23.31
CA GLU A 774 -6.95 -5.31 24.07
C GLU A 774 -5.44 -5.05 23.90
N ASN A 775 -5.02 -4.69 22.69
CA ASN A 775 -3.63 -4.44 22.31
C ASN A 775 -3.25 -2.95 22.25
N ALA A 776 -4.10 -2.05 22.77
CA ALA A 776 -3.84 -0.61 22.73
C ALA A 776 -2.76 -0.18 23.74
N SER A 777 -2.04 0.88 23.41
CA SER A 777 -1.09 1.54 24.32
C SER A 777 -1.80 2.68 25.04
N VAL A 778 -2.14 2.50 26.33
CA VAL A 778 -2.73 3.57 27.15
C VAL A 778 -1.69 4.66 27.42
N LYS A 779 -1.99 5.90 27.01
CA LYS A 779 -1.13 7.08 27.19
C LYS A 779 -1.44 7.85 28.46
N SER A 780 -2.73 8.00 28.76
CA SER A 780 -3.18 8.76 29.91
C SER A 780 -4.56 8.27 30.37
N VAL A 781 -4.80 8.35 31.68
CA VAL A 781 -6.10 8.05 32.29
C VAL A 781 -6.51 9.24 33.15
N TYR A 782 -7.70 9.75 32.90
CA TYR A 782 -8.32 10.80 33.70
C TYR A 782 -9.59 10.29 34.32
N MET A 783 -9.89 10.78 35.51
CA MET A 783 -11.15 10.62 36.21
C MET A 783 -11.73 12.02 36.37
N ASN A 784 -12.78 12.33 35.60
CA ASN A 784 -13.17 13.71 35.30
C ASN A 784 -11.91 14.50 34.82
N ASP A 785 -11.51 15.55 35.54
CA ASP A 785 -10.33 16.36 35.21
C ASP A 785 -9.05 15.96 35.95
N VAL A 786 -9.08 14.89 36.75
CA VAL A 786 -7.94 14.46 37.57
C VAL A 786 -7.19 13.34 36.85
N LYS A 787 -5.92 13.57 36.53
CA LYS A 787 -5.04 12.56 35.95
C LYS A 787 -4.67 11.50 36.99
N LEU A 788 -4.81 10.23 36.64
CA LEU A 788 -4.41 9.09 37.45
C LEU A 788 -3.00 8.65 37.04
N GLU A 789 -2.10 8.51 38.02
CA GLU A 789 -0.69 8.14 37.80
C GLU A 789 -0.39 6.67 38.11
N GLU A 790 -1.34 5.94 38.72
CA GLU A 790 -1.15 4.54 39.17
C GLU A 790 -2.22 3.62 38.58
N TYR A 791 -1.86 2.87 37.55
CA TYR A 791 -2.67 1.82 36.92
C TYR A 791 -1.77 0.87 36.12
N ASP A 792 -2.21 -0.38 35.97
CA ASP A 792 -1.69 -1.33 34.99
C ASP A 792 -2.69 -1.46 33.83
N TYR A 793 -2.23 -1.83 32.64
CA TYR A 793 -3.09 -2.17 31.50
C TYR A 793 -2.71 -3.55 30.96
N ILE A 794 -3.61 -4.51 31.08
CA ILE A 794 -3.37 -5.92 30.73
C ILE A 794 -4.61 -6.46 30.04
N ASP A 795 -4.45 -7.04 28.86
CA ASP A 795 -5.51 -7.74 28.11
C ASP A 795 -6.82 -6.92 28.00
N GLY A 796 -6.71 -5.63 27.66
CA GLY A 796 -7.87 -4.74 27.53
C GLY A 796 -8.44 -4.19 28.84
N GLU A 797 -7.89 -4.57 29.99
CA GLU A 797 -8.33 -4.12 31.31
C GLU A 797 -7.35 -3.11 31.93
N LEU A 798 -7.87 -1.95 32.33
CA LEU A 798 -7.20 -1.07 33.28
C LEU A 798 -7.36 -1.63 34.68
N ILE A 799 -6.25 -1.91 35.35
CA ILE A 799 -6.20 -2.48 36.68
C ILE A 799 -5.63 -1.42 37.63
N PHE A 800 -6.43 -1.00 38.60
CA PHE A 800 -6.01 -0.07 39.63
C PHE A 800 -5.66 -0.89 40.89
N PRO A 801 -4.40 -0.88 41.34
CA PRO A 801 -3.98 -1.64 42.53
C PRO A 801 -4.71 -1.11 43.78
N ASN A 802 -5.22 -2.04 44.61
CA ASN A 802 -6.17 -1.74 45.70
C ASN A 802 -5.81 -0.50 46.50
N ASN A 803 -6.70 0.48 46.45
CA ASN A 803 -6.67 1.61 47.34
C ASN A 803 -8.14 1.95 47.60
N GLU A 804 -8.60 1.75 48.83
CA GLU A 804 -10.01 1.86 49.24
C GLU A 804 -10.67 3.19 48.79
N LYS A 805 -9.87 4.22 48.51
CA LYS A 805 -10.27 5.51 47.92
C LYS A 805 -11.00 5.40 46.57
N TYR A 806 -10.69 4.42 45.71
CA TYR A 806 -11.29 4.34 44.37
C TYR A 806 -12.76 3.88 44.39
N TYR A 807 -13.19 3.24 45.49
CA TYR A 807 -14.59 2.89 45.75
C TYR A 807 -15.50 4.10 46.06
N LEU A 808 -14.96 5.29 46.28
CA LEU A 808 -15.75 6.51 46.47
C LEU A 808 -15.98 7.28 45.16
N TYR A 809 -15.34 6.82 44.11
CA TYR A 809 -15.40 7.42 42.78
C TYR A 809 -16.30 6.63 41.83
N LEU A 810 -17.14 5.75 42.39
CA LEU A 810 -18.22 5.07 41.71
C LEU A 810 -19.20 6.12 41.17
N ASP A 811 -19.67 5.96 39.93
CA ASP A 811 -20.41 6.94 39.09
C ASP A 811 -19.59 8.10 38.48
N LYS A 812 -18.25 8.09 38.57
CA LYS A 812 -17.43 9.07 37.84
C LYS A 812 -17.09 8.60 36.43
N LEU A 813 -16.95 9.55 35.51
CA LEU A 813 -16.53 9.32 34.13
C LEU A 813 -15.01 9.16 34.08
N PHE A 814 -14.54 8.04 33.55
CA PHE A 814 -13.14 7.84 33.20
C PHE A 814 -12.92 8.19 31.73
N THR A 815 -11.87 8.96 31.45
CA THR A 815 -11.41 9.29 30.09
C THR A 815 -10.03 8.69 29.91
N VAL A 816 -9.93 7.72 29.00
CA VAL A 816 -8.70 6.96 28.74
C VAL A 816 -8.23 7.29 27.34
N GLU A 817 -7.04 7.86 27.22
CA GLU A 817 -6.39 8.06 25.93
C GLU A 817 -5.52 6.85 25.61
N CYS A 818 -5.80 6.18 24.50
CA CYS A 818 -5.04 5.05 24.01
C CYS A 818 -4.59 5.25 22.56
N GLU A 819 -3.50 4.59 22.20
CA GLU A 819 -2.98 4.54 20.83
C GLU A 819 -3.06 3.10 20.32
N ILE A 820 -3.70 2.90 19.17
CA ILE A 820 -3.87 1.59 18.53
C ILE A 820 -3.75 1.76 17.01
N GLY A 821 -2.89 0.98 16.36
CA GLY A 821 -2.72 1.05 14.90
C GLY A 821 -2.29 2.43 14.37
N GLY A 822 -1.66 3.28 15.17
CA GLY A 822 -1.33 4.68 14.81
C GLY A 822 -2.47 5.69 14.99
N VAL A 823 -3.61 5.25 15.51
CA VAL A 823 -4.79 6.06 15.84
C VAL A 823 -4.81 6.36 17.34
N THR A 824 -5.04 7.63 17.70
CA THR A 824 -5.35 8.03 19.07
C THR A 824 -6.86 7.91 19.30
N VAL A 825 -7.25 7.03 20.22
CA VAL A 825 -8.65 6.84 20.63
C VAL A 825 -8.81 7.30 22.07
N ILE A 826 -9.85 8.11 22.32
CA ILE A 826 -10.23 8.48 23.68
C ILE A 826 -11.46 7.68 24.07
N VAL A 827 -11.28 6.73 24.97
CA VAL A 827 -12.36 5.87 25.49
C VAL A 827 -12.94 6.51 26.73
N LYS A 828 -14.27 6.67 26.74
CA LYS A 828 -15.02 7.12 27.91
C LYS A 828 -15.67 5.90 28.57
N ALA A 829 -15.42 5.70 29.85
CA ALA A 829 -16.00 4.59 30.61
C ALA A 829 -16.74 5.13 31.83
N ASN A 830 -18.01 4.74 31.95
CA ASN A 830 -18.79 4.95 33.16
C ASN A 830 -18.60 3.77 34.11
N VAL A 831 -18.66 4.07 35.41
CA VAL A 831 -18.62 3.06 36.45
C VAL A 831 -20.02 2.88 37.01
N ALA A 832 -20.64 1.73 36.74
CA ALA A 832 -21.84 1.27 37.44
C ALA A 832 -21.47 0.31 38.58
N ASP A 833 -22.22 0.36 39.67
CA ASP A 833 -21.94 -0.38 40.90
C ASP A 833 -23.13 -1.27 41.33
N ASP A 834 -22.81 -2.35 42.06
CA ASP A 834 -23.75 -3.19 42.83
C ASP A 834 -23.77 -2.82 44.33
N ALA A 835 -22.90 -1.92 44.81
CA ALA A 835 -22.84 -1.57 46.23
C ALA A 835 -24.07 -0.76 46.68
N GLN A 836 -24.60 -1.20 47.82
CA GLN A 836 -25.75 -0.58 48.45
C GLN A 836 -25.39 0.83 48.90
N ARG A 837 -26.22 1.81 48.51
CA ARG A 837 -26.12 3.19 48.98
C ARG A 837 -27.22 3.50 49.98
N VAL A 838 -26.85 4.27 51.01
CA VAL A 838 -27.77 4.71 52.04
C VAL A 838 -27.58 6.20 52.27
N THR A 839 -28.61 6.98 52.00
CA THR A 839 -28.67 8.39 52.43
C THR A 839 -29.37 8.46 53.77
N LEU A 840 -28.67 8.96 54.79
CA LEU A 840 -29.26 9.18 56.10
C LEU A 840 -30.09 10.46 56.05
N ASN A 841 -31.31 10.43 56.60
CA ASN A 841 -32.21 11.58 56.57
C ASN A 841 -32.02 12.53 57.77
N ASN A 842 -31.32 12.08 58.81
CA ASN A 842 -31.11 12.86 60.02
C ASN A 842 -29.89 13.75 59.85
N ILE A 843 -30.09 15.06 60.01
CA ILE A 843 -29.00 16.03 59.95
C ILE A 843 -28.43 16.26 61.35
N GLU A 844 -27.16 15.94 61.53
CA GLU A 844 -26.41 16.26 62.76
C GLU A 844 -25.86 17.68 62.70
N TYR A 845 -25.95 18.41 63.81
CA TYR A 845 -25.49 19.81 63.88
C TYR A 845 -24.25 19.91 64.74
N PHE A 846 -23.16 20.44 64.17
CA PHE A 846 -21.88 20.60 64.86
C PHE A 846 -21.61 22.08 65.16
N ASP A 847 -21.35 22.40 66.43
CA ASP A 847 -20.97 23.74 66.85
C ASP A 847 -19.48 23.99 66.52
N MET A 848 -19.23 24.86 65.55
CA MET A 848 -17.88 25.21 65.12
C MET A 848 -17.13 26.06 66.16
N GLN A 849 -17.80 26.57 67.21
CA GLN A 849 -17.17 27.27 68.33
C GLN A 849 -16.72 26.36 69.48
N ALA A 850 -17.09 25.08 69.45
CA ALA A 850 -16.67 24.13 70.47
C ALA A 850 -15.12 24.02 70.52
N ALA A 851 -14.56 23.76 71.69
CA ALA A 851 -13.11 23.68 71.89
C ALA A 851 -12.46 22.50 71.13
N SER A 852 -13.21 21.43 70.85
CA SER A 852 -12.73 20.25 70.11
C SER A 852 -12.58 20.56 68.62
N ASN A 853 -11.46 20.18 68.01
CA ASN A 853 -11.24 20.29 66.56
C ASN A 853 -11.68 19.04 65.79
N THR A 854 -12.30 18.08 66.46
CA THR A 854 -12.83 16.89 65.83
C THR A 854 -14.33 16.76 66.01
N ILE A 855 -14.99 16.13 65.03
CA ILE A 855 -16.40 15.72 65.09
C ILE A 855 -16.53 14.21 64.97
N SER A 856 -17.64 13.67 65.47
CA SER A 856 -18.01 12.26 65.30
C SER A 856 -19.22 12.15 64.38
N LEU A 857 -19.17 11.30 63.36
CA LEU A 857 -20.32 10.95 62.53
C LEU A 857 -20.98 9.68 63.06
N SER A 858 -22.31 9.66 63.04
CA SER A 858 -23.11 8.45 63.28
C SER A 858 -23.73 7.94 61.99
N LEU A 859 -23.70 6.62 61.80
CA LEU A 859 -24.45 5.95 60.75
C LEU A 859 -25.88 5.56 61.19
N GLY A 860 -26.25 5.81 62.45
CA GLY A 860 -27.53 5.40 63.04
C GLY A 860 -27.51 3.98 63.64
N GLU A 861 -28.51 3.66 64.47
CA GLU A 861 -28.59 2.37 65.19
C GLU A 861 -28.75 1.18 64.25
N ASP A 862 -29.47 1.36 63.13
CA ASP A 862 -29.70 0.32 62.12
C ASP A 862 -28.41 -0.15 61.42
N TYR A 863 -27.35 0.67 61.48
CA TYR A 863 -26.05 0.39 60.87
C TYR A 863 -24.93 0.25 61.92
N ALA A 864 -25.30 -0.05 63.17
CA ALA A 864 -24.34 -0.28 64.24
C ALA A 864 -23.35 -1.42 63.90
N GLY A 865 -22.06 -1.18 64.13
CA GLY A 865 -20.97 -2.13 63.87
C GLY A 865 -20.33 -2.03 62.47
N TYR A 866 -20.82 -1.14 61.61
CA TYR A 866 -20.09 -0.73 60.41
C TYR A 866 -18.91 0.18 60.78
N ASN A 867 -17.71 -0.13 60.28
CA ASN A 867 -16.51 0.66 60.50
C ASN A 867 -16.13 1.39 59.21
N ALA A 868 -15.87 2.69 59.29
CA ALA A 868 -15.43 3.45 58.12
C ALA A 868 -14.06 2.97 57.65
N LYS A 869 -13.96 2.83 56.34
CA LYS A 869 -12.71 2.61 55.61
C LYS A 869 -12.19 3.90 55.02
N TYR A 870 -13.11 4.77 54.62
CA TYR A 870 -12.77 6.07 54.08
C TYR A 870 -13.93 7.04 54.25
N ILE A 871 -13.61 8.31 54.51
CA ILE A 871 -14.51 9.42 54.75
C ILE A 871 -14.08 10.58 53.84
N GLN A 872 -15.04 11.19 53.16
CA GLN A 872 -14.79 12.28 52.22
C GLN A 872 -15.81 13.41 52.40
N LEU A 873 -15.36 14.65 52.18
CA LEU A 873 -16.23 15.81 52.01
C LEU A 873 -15.86 16.52 50.70
N GLY A 874 -16.80 16.58 49.75
CA GLY A 874 -16.53 17.13 48.41
C GLY A 874 -15.41 16.33 47.72
N SER A 875 -14.28 16.98 47.37
CA SER A 875 -13.08 16.32 46.82
C SER A 875 -11.98 16.05 47.88
N THR A 876 -12.23 16.37 49.16
CA THR A 876 -11.22 16.30 50.22
C THR A 876 -11.36 15.03 51.05
N GLU A 877 -10.25 14.31 51.21
CA GLU A 877 -10.14 13.15 52.11
C GLU A 877 -10.15 13.58 53.57
N MET A 878 -11.01 12.94 54.36
CA MET A 878 -11.23 13.26 55.78
C MET A 878 -10.74 12.12 56.71
N GLY A 879 -10.07 11.12 56.15
CA GLY A 879 -9.53 9.96 56.87
C GLY A 879 -10.50 8.78 56.92
N ASN A 880 -10.39 7.95 57.97
CA ASN A 880 -11.18 6.73 58.14
C ASN A 880 -11.77 6.53 59.54
N ASP A 881 -11.56 7.48 60.46
CA ASP A 881 -12.07 7.40 61.82
C ASP A 881 -13.33 8.28 61.98
N MET A 882 -14.50 7.66 62.00
CA MET A 882 -15.78 8.38 62.18
C MET A 882 -15.91 9.02 63.56
N SER A 883 -15.10 8.65 64.56
CA SER A 883 -15.20 9.19 65.91
C SER A 883 -14.39 10.47 66.13
N ALA A 884 -13.46 10.77 65.22
CA ALA A 884 -12.49 11.84 65.40
C ALA A 884 -12.08 12.51 64.06
N ILE A 885 -13.07 12.94 63.27
CA ILE A 885 -12.82 13.63 61.99
C ILE A 885 -12.28 15.02 62.26
N ASP A 886 -11.08 15.33 61.77
CA ASP A 886 -10.47 16.66 61.91
C ASP A 886 -11.18 17.71 61.05
N ILE A 887 -11.70 18.74 61.71
CA ILE A 887 -12.38 19.88 61.08
C ILE A 887 -11.62 21.20 61.30
N SER A 888 -10.34 21.15 61.69
CA SER A 888 -9.51 22.33 62.00
C SER A 888 -9.47 23.32 60.83
N SER A 889 -9.33 22.82 59.60
CA SER A 889 -9.33 23.65 58.38
C SER A 889 -10.69 24.30 58.12
N MET A 890 -11.78 23.59 58.40
CA MET A 890 -13.15 24.08 58.18
C MET A 890 -13.54 25.16 59.18
N LYS A 891 -13.10 25.07 60.44
CA LYS A 891 -13.32 26.12 61.44
C LYS A 891 -12.73 27.47 61.04
N ALA A 892 -11.62 27.44 60.30
CA ALA A 892 -10.93 28.65 59.83
C ALA A 892 -11.65 29.30 58.63
N ASP A 893 -12.37 28.51 57.82
CA ASP A 893 -13.07 29.00 56.62
C ASP A 893 -14.59 28.93 56.77
N LYS A 894 -15.18 30.07 57.15
CA LYS A 894 -16.62 30.19 57.36
C LYS A 894 -17.46 29.98 56.10
N ASN A 895 -16.85 29.97 54.90
CA ASN A 895 -17.56 29.62 53.65
C ASN A 895 -17.95 28.14 53.60
N LEU A 896 -17.24 27.29 54.34
CA LEU A 896 -17.51 25.86 54.42
C LEU A 896 -18.59 25.51 55.45
N HIS A 897 -19.05 26.48 56.24
CA HIS A 897 -20.11 26.27 57.22
C HIS A 897 -21.50 26.08 56.55
N GLY A 898 -22.49 25.60 57.31
CA GLY A 898 -23.82 25.26 56.80
C GLY A 898 -23.97 23.78 56.43
N TYR A 899 -24.99 23.44 55.65
CA TYR A 899 -25.26 22.06 55.24
C TYR A 899 -24.11 21.49 54.40
N LYS A 900 -23.72 20.26 54.74
CA LYS A 900 -22.64 19.49 54.12
C LYS A 900 -23.02 18.01 54.12
N GLU A 901 -22.45 17.26 53.18
CA GLU A 901 -22.69 15.83 53.05
C GLU A 901 -21.35 15.11 53.10
N PHE A 902 -21.14 14.36 54.17
CA PHE A 902 -20.00 13.45 54.24
C PHE A 902 -20.36 12.16 53.51
N VAL A 903 -19.44 11.68 52.68
CA VAL A 903 -19.54 10.37 52.06
C VAL A 903 -18.66 9.41 52.86
N VAL A 904 -19.27 8.35 53.39
CA VAL A 904 -18.58 7.35 54.22
C VAL A 904 -18.69 5.99 53.57
N LEU A 905 -17.56 5.42 53.19
CA LEU A 905 -17.47 4.01 52.81
C LEU A 905 -17.20 3.19 54.08
N ALA A 906 -18.13 2.31 54.45
CA ALA A 906 -18.01 1.51 55.66
C ALA A 906 -18.18 0.00 55.41
N GLU A 907 -17.50 -0.80 56.23
CA GLU A 907 -17.49 -2.27 56.17
C GLU A 907 -18.04 -2.90 57.44
N LYS A 908 -18.85 -3.96 57.28
CA LYS A 908 -19.20 -4.90 58.36
C LYS A 908 -19.30 -6.32 57.80
N ASP A 909 -18.64 -7.28 58.44
CA ASP A 909 -18.67 -8.70 58.07
C ASP A 909 -18.39 -8.97 56.57
N GLY A 910 -17.60 -8.11 55.94
CA GLY A 910 -17.26 -8.18 54.52
C GLY A 910 -18.28 -7.58 53.55
N GLN A 911 -19.38 -6.98 54.05
CA GLN A 911 -20.29 -6.15 53.27
C GLN A 911 -19.82 -4.69 53.32
N MET A 912 -19.69 -4.07 52.15
CA MET A 912 -19.36 -2.65 52.00
C MET A 912 -20.63 -1.87 51.67
N ILE A 913 -20.87 -0.74 52.35
CA ILE A 913 -21.97 0.17 52.08
C ILE A 913 -21.42 1.60 52.00
N CYS A 914 -21.91 2.37 51.03
CA CYS A 914 -21.60 3.79 50.90
C CYS A 914 -22.73 4.62 51.52
N PHE A 915 -22.40 5.42 52.53
CA PHE A 915 -23.34 6.27 53.26
C PHE A 915 -23.18 7.73 52.85
N THR A 916 -24.29 8.41 52.60
CA THR A 916 -24.34 9.88 52.57
C THR A 916 -24.86 10.35 53.92
N VAL A 917 -24.00 11.04 54.68
CA VAL A 917 -24.26 11.51 56.04
C VAL A 917 -24.41 13.03 56.00
N PRO A 918 -25.64 13.58 56.01
CA PRO A 918 -25.83 15.01 56.01
C PRO A 918 -25.53 15.59 57.40
N VAL A 919 -24.79 16.68 57.41
CA VAL A 919 -24.43 17.43 58.62
C VAL A 919 -24.62 18.92 58.38
N CYS A 920 -24.73 19.68 59.45
CA CYS A 920 -24.76 21.13 59.39
C CYS A 920 -23.69 21.70 60.32
N LEU A 921 -22.72 22.39 59.74
CA LEU A 921 -21.63 23.04 60.48
C LEU A 921 -22.10 24.44 60.92
N VAL A 922 -22.46 24.58 62.20
CA VAL A 922 -23.02 25.81 62.76
C VAL A 922 -21.89 26.73 63.21
N THR A 923 -21.76 27.90 62.57
CA THR A 923 -20.75 28.92 62.90
C THR A 923 -20.91 29.47 64.31
N LYS A 924 -22.16 29.64 64.74
CA LYS A 924 -22.51 30.12 66.08
C LYS A 924 -23.99 29.85 66.38
N TYR A 925 -24.26 29.39 67.61
CA TYR A 925 -25.61 29.44 68.18
C TYR A 925 -25.89 30.81 68.79
N ILE A 926 -27.07 31.37 68.53
CA ILE A 926 -27.50 32.69 68.97
C ILE A 926 -28.66 32.54 69.97
N GLY A 927 -28.43 32.95 71.21
CA GLY A 927 -29.41 32.85 72.29
C GLY A 927 -30.01 34.18 72.75
N SER A 928 -29.57 35.32 72.20
CA SER A 928 -30.11 36.64 72.54
C SER A 928 -30.07 37.63 71.37
N MET A 929 -30.89 38.68 71.42
CA MET A 929 -30.86 39.76 70.41
C MET A 929 -29.53 40.51 70.34
N SER A 930 -28.82 40.61 71.47
CA SER A 930 -27.48 41.20 71.50
C SER A 930 -26.48 40.36 70.70
N GLU A 931 -26.55 39.04 70.83
CA GLU A 931 -25.70 38.12 70.06
C GLU A 931 -26.07 38.09 68.58
N PHE A 932 -27.37 38.18 68.27
CA PHE A 932 -27.87 38.27 66.89
C PHE A 932 -27.33 39.51 66.18
N THR A 933 -27.49 40.67 66.81
CA THR A 933 -26.99 41.95 66.27
C THR A 933 -25.48 41.91 66.09
N SER A 934 -24.75 41.40 67.09
CA SER A 934 -23.28 41.30 67.02
C SER A 934 -22.79 40.32 65.94
N ALA A 935 -23.51 39.22 65.72
CA ALA A 935 -23.15 38.23 64.71
C ALA A 935 -23.38 38.72 63.28
N LEU A 936 -24.31 39.66 63.08
CA LEU A 936 -24.71 40.16 61.76
C LEU A 936 -24.23 41.58 61.44
N THR A 937 -23.49 42.22 62.35
CA THR A 937 -22.88 43.54 62.09
C THR A 937 -21.54 43.38 61.38
N ALA A 938 -21.47 43.71 60.09
CA ALA A 938 -20.19 43.81 59.37
C ALA A 938 -19.39 45.03 59.86
N ASN A 939 -18.08 44.88 60.08
CA ASN A 939 -17.22 45.98 60.54
C ASN A 939 -17.02 46.97 59.38
N ALA A 940 -17.58 48.18 59.48
CA ALA A 940 -17.68 49.16 58.39
C ALA A 940 -16.36 49.78 57.87
N TRP A 941 -15.18 49.26 58.26
CA TRP A 941 -13.88 49.91 57.97
C TRP A 941 -12.78 48.96 57.49
N THR A 942 -13.10 47.71 57.12
CA THR A 942 -12.19 46.82 56.40
C THR A 942 -12.86 46.22 55.16
N THR A 943 -12.07 45.73 54.21
CA THR A 943 -12.49 45.28 52.86
C THR A 943 -13.41 44.05 52.81
N ALA A 944 -13.99 43.60 53.91
CA ALA A 944 -14.93 42.49 53.96
C ALA A 944 -16.31 42.98 54.43
N SER A 945 -17.13 43.48 53.50
CA SER A 945 -18.53 43.89 53.72
C SER A 945 -19.50 42.70 53.85
N THR A 946 -18.99 41.47 53.91
CA THR A 946 -19.78 40.23 53.90
C THR A 946 -19.51 39.40 55.15
N VAL A 947 -20.57 38.98 55.84
CA VAL A 947 -20.50 38.05 56.97
C VAL A 947 -20.72 36.63 56.43
N TYR A 948 -19.68 35.79 56.47
CA TYR A 948 -19.78 34.38 56.08
C TYR A 948 -20.09 33.50 57.30
N GLY A 949 -20.87 32.44 57.08
CA GLY A 949 -21.19 31.42 58.08
C GLY A 949 -22.67 31.04 58.16
N TYR A 950 -22.96 29.98 58.90
CA TYR A 950 -24.30 29.50 59.23
C TYR A 950 -24.60 29.76 60.70
N TYR A 951 -25.58 30.63 60.99
CA TYR A 951 -25.93 31.05 62.34
C TYR A 951 -27.29 30.49 62.71
N ARG A 952 -27.40 29.84 63.88
CA ARG A 952 -28.63 29.16 64.29
C ARG A 952 -29.15 29.72 65.61
N LEU A 953 -30.44 30.03 65.69
CA LEU A 953 -31.06 30.44 66.94
C LEU A 953 -31.15 29.24 67.90
N SER A 954 -30.74 29.42 69.16
CA SER A 954 -30.88 28.39 70.20
C SER A 954 -32.28 28.36 70.83
N GLY A 955 -33.15 29.30 70.46
CA GLY A 955 -34.54 29.44 70.90
C GLY A 955 -35.15 30.72 70.33
N ASN A 956 -36.39 31.04 70.72
CA ASN A 956 -36.98 32.34 70.39
C ASN A 956 -36.16 33.44 71.06
N ILE A 957 -35.76 34.45 70.27
CA ILE A 957 -35.02 35.61 70.76
C ILE A 957 -35.79 36.89 70.43
N GLY A 958 -35.70 37.88 71.31
CA GLY A 958 -36.28 39.20 71.12
C GLY A 958 -37.70 39.39 71.66
N SER A 959 -38.17 40.63 71.57
CA SER A 959 -39.47 41.15 72.02
C SER A 959 -40.02 42.15 70.98
N GLU A 960 -41.31 42.51 71.08
CA GLU A 960 -41.97 43.46 70.16
C GLU A 960 -41.30 44.86 70.14
N ASP A 961 -40.49 45.19 71.15
CA ASP A 961 -39.81 46.48 71.31
C ASP A 961 -38.35 46.48 70.78
N ASP A 962 -37.82 45.33 70.31
CA ASP A 962 -36.44 45.25 69.82
C ASP A 962 -36.31 45.80 68.38
N ALA A 963 -35.54 46.88 68.22
CA ALA A 963 -35.27 47.48 66.91
C ALA A 963 -34.13 46.74 66.18
N LEU A 964 -34.43 46.10 65.04
CA LEU A 964 -33.41 45.63 64.10
C LEU A 964 -32.73 46.85 63.46
N SER A 965 -31.44 47.05 63.72
CA SER A 965 -30.68 48.16 63.11
C SER A 965 -30.61 48.01 61.58
N SER A 966 -30.62 49.13 60.84
CA SER A 966 -30.66 49.18 59.36
C SER A 966 -29.44 48.60 58.61
N TYR A 967 -28.54 47.90 59.31
CA TYR A 967 -27.35 47.26 58.73
C TYR A 967 -27.43 45.72 58.72
N SER A 968 -28.55 45.12 59.12
CA SER A 968 -28.72 43.67 59.18
C SER A 968 -29.77 43.15 58.20
N ALA A 969 -29.32 42.22 57.33
CA ALA A 969 -30.06 41.20 56.57
C ALA A 969 -30.42 41.46 55.09
N SER A 970 -29.65 40.83 54.20
CA SER A 970 -30.21 40.03 53.10
C SER A 970 -29.93 38.56 53.43
N VAL A 971 -30.95 37.83 53.89
CA VAL A 971 -30.89 36.38 54.13
C VAL A 971 -31.16 35.70 52.79
N PHE A 972 -30.21 34.92 52.28
CA PHE A 972 -30.45 34.02 51.15
C PHE A 972 -30.52 32.58 51.70
N ASP A 973 -31.70 32.00 51.61
CA ASP A 973 -31.90 30.55 51.61
C ASP A 973 -32.57 30.22 50.27
N ASP A 974 -31.83 29.57 49.37
CA ASP A 974 -32.32 29.24 48.02
C ASP A 974 -33.30 28.05 48.02
N ASN A 975 -33.69 27.50 49.18
CA ASN A 975 -34.55 26.31 49.25
C ASN A 975 -35.89 26.49 49.99
N LEU A 976 -36.37 27.72 50.20
CA LEU A 976 -37.72 27.96 50.70
C LEU A 976 -38.54 28.80 49.71
N ALA A 977 -39.68 28.25 49.31
CA ALA A 977 -40.68 28.85 48.43
C ALA A 977 -41.04 30.31 48.83
N PRO A 978 -41.41 31.17 47.87
CA PRO A 978 -41.52 32.61 48.10
C PRO A 978 -42.68 32.90 49.04
N TRP A 979 -42.38 33.51 50.19
CA TRP A 979 -43.41 34.16 51.01
C TRP A 979 -43.33 35.67 50.83
N THR A 980 -44.50 36.22 50.50
CA THR A 980 -44.79 37.62 50.27
C THR A 980 -44.85 38.43 51.57
N ALA A 981 -44.21 39.61 51.48
CA ALA A 981 -44.34 40.84 52.28
C ALA A 981 -43.95 40.80 53.76
#